data_AF-A0A3D0YTV4-F1
#
_entry.id   AF-A0A3D0YTV4-F1
#
_cell.length_a   1.000
_cell.length_b   1.000
_cell.length_c   1.000
_cell.angle_alpha   90.00
_cell.angle_beta   90.00
_cell.angle_gamma   90.00
#
_symmetry.space_group_name_H-M   'P 1'
#
loop_
_entity.id
_entity.type
_entity.pdbx_description
1 polymer ?
#
loop_
_entity_poly.entity_id
_entity_poly.type
_entity_poly.pdbx_seq_one_letter_code
_entity_poly.pdbx_strand_id
1 'polypeptide(L)'
;MEYKYLPNTSRMIPKVTTQRKDVISHFKHSDDDYLLSNQKSFNKPLKISKEIFELNNRIYSRSDLSESVIRDKGNGNDEKKYVKLFQKDYYAKCGGGHDVYQQALWKWIDFCKEFLSCYMSCEYFDFSSLIQTADYDSVEIFYADVDKACYVKKFVQINAQQLNRLVSEGKAYLFKIYNKDFSERKIKITDGKDNLETIMLKSLFSKDNIESKVIQLNGGAELFFRKASVDRVNDEKRSKNIDIVTHKRYTEDKYFFHFPITINFGEKVSGQQFRDNVFKKIKQDDLNIIGIDRGEKHLLYYSVVSPRGELLERGSLNQIESGGEVQEKEISEQFDDHGALKSVELVETGNEVKYVDYHVLLDYYEKKRNLARRDWQTIGKIKDLKSGYLSQVIHKICQLILKYDAIVVMEDLNVEFKAKRAAKVEKSVYKNFELALARKLNHLILKDKSINDIGGTLKAYQLTPVIPANDVGKFDKASQWGIMFYVRANYTSITDPLTGWRQHKYISNSDNIGKIQEFFNPDSGVQINYDTEKQCYRFSYGQQFDDNTIKQWDLFAYEGLERFYWDNKNRSVKKYSLYTEFEHIFSDLDKSKNINHQIEGMTGFGWKSLVFFWNLLNQIRNTDRLKQGDENDFLQSPAWSDRQECFYDSRKALAGLPTNGDANGAFNISRKGLILLDRIKRCPDLSRFGNNNNGRNPENGYFISDVEWDKFVQSANE
;
A
#
# COMPACT_ATOMS: atom_id res chain seq x y z
N MET A 1 4.34 -39.59 2.94
CA MET A 1 3.35 -38.81 2.16
C MET A 1 3.39 -39.33 0.73
N GLU A 2 2.26 -39.73 0.19
CA GLU A 2 2.11 -39.94 -1.25
C GLU A 2 1.63 -38.63 -1.88
N TYR A 3 2.38 -38.16 -2.87
CA TYR A 3 2.15 -36.91 -3.57
C TYR A 3 2.02 -37.20 -5.07
N LYS A 4 0.88 -36.83 -5.66
CA LYS A 4 0.62 -36.95 -7.10
C LYS A 4 0.24 -35.57 -7.64
N TYR A 5 0.92 -35.17 -8.71
CA TYR A 5 0.67 -33.89 -9.35
C TYR A 5 0.95 -33.97 -10.84
N LEU A 6 -0.04 -33.59 -11.66
CA LEU A 6 0.18 -33.31 -13.09
C LEU A 6 0.26 -31.79 -13.27
N PRO A 7 1.46 -31.22 -13.49
CA PRO A 7 1.62 -29.77 -13.50
C PRO A 7 1.13 -29.14 -14.80
N ASN A 8 0.50 -27.97 -14.70
CA ASN A 8 0.30 -27.02 -15.80
C ASN A 8 -0.35 -27.65 -17.04
N THR A 9 -1.63 -27.97 -16.90
CA THR A 9 -2.50 -28.59 -17.90
C THR A 9 -2.40 -27.91 -19.26
N SER A 10 -2.36 -26.57 -19.27
CA SER A 10 -2.27 -25.75 -20.49
C SER A 10 -1.06 -26.04 -21.37
N ARG A 11 0.03 -26.57 -20.79
CA ARG A 11 1.24 -26.96 -21.51
C ARG A 11 1.36 -28.46 -21.66
N MET A 12 1.01 -29.21 -20.62
CA MET A 12 1.19 -30.66 -20.60
C MET A 12 0.29 -31.37 -21.60
N ILE A 13 -1.00 -31.02 -21.67
CA ILE A 13 -1.92 -31.65 -22.62
C ILE A 13 -1.40 -31.47 -24.06
N PRO A 14 -1.14 -30.24 -24.56
CA PRO A 14 -0.52 -30.06 -25.87
C PRO A 14 0.77 -30.86 -26.06
N LYS A 15 1.70 -30.81 -25.09
CA LYS A 15 3.03 -31.43 -25.18
C LYS A 15 2.95 -32.94 -25.44
N VAL A 16 2.01 -33.63 -24.81
CA VAL A 16 1.86 -35.09 -24.93
C VAL A 16 0.80 -35.52 -25.94
N THR A 17 0.15 -34.57 -26.61
CA THR A 17 -0.85 -34.81 -27.66
C THR A 17 -0.48 -34.09 -28.97
N THR A 18 -1.12 -32.96 -29.24
CA THR A 18 -1.07 -32.18 -30.50
C THR A 18 0.31 -31.60 -30.85
N GLN A 19 1.25 -31.56 -29.90
CA GLN A 19 2.62 -31.05 -30.11
C GLN A 19 3.68 -32.16 -30.23
N ARG A 20 3.27 -33.44 -30.21
CA ARG A 20 4.21 -34.53 -30.46
C ARG A 20 4.71 -34.48 -31.89
N LYS A 21 5.98 -34.87 -32.09
CA LYS A 21 6.63 -34.81 -33.42
C LYS A 21 5.92 -35.68 -34.45
N ASP A 22 5.44 -36.86 -34.04
CA ASP A 22 4.70 -37.80 -34.88
C ASP A 22 3.34 -37.24 -35.30
N VAL A 23 2.58 -36.66 -34.36
CA VAL A 23 1.29 -35.99 -34.64
C VAL A 23 1.47 -34.81 -35.60
N ILE A 24 2.46 -33.95 -35.34
CA ILE A 24 2.77 -32.82 -36.24
C ILE A 24 3.16 -33.33 -37.62
N SER A 25 4.01 -34.37 -37.70
CA SER A 25 4.44 -34.95 -38.97
C SER A 25 3.28 -35.56 -39.75
N HIS A 26 2.34 -36.21 -39.07
CA HIS A 26 1.13 -36.74 -39.68
C HIS A 26 0.29 -35.64 -40.34
N PHE A 27 -0.06 -34.59 -39.60
CA PHE A 27 -0.90 -33.51 -40.10
C PHE A 27 -0.24 -32.55 -41.11
N LYS A 28 1.06 -32.72 -41.37
CA LYS A 28 1.75 -32.11 -42.51
C LYS A 28 1.49 -32.84 -43.84
N HIS A 29 1.12 -34.11 -43.79
CA HIS A 29 1.01 -34.97 -44.99
C HIS A 29 -0.37 -35.63 -45.17
N SER A 30 -1.21 -35.65 -44.13
CA SER A 30 -2.57 -36.21 -44.17
C SER A 30 -3.52 -35.37 -43.30
N ASP A 31 -4.80 -35.36 -43.68
CA ASP A 31 -5.89 -34.79 -42.89
C ASP A 31 -6.68 -35.87 -42.13
N ASP A 32 -6.32 -37.15 -42.29
CA ASP A 32 -6.92 -38.27 -41.57
C ASP A 32 -6.68 -38.15 -40.07
N ASP A 33 -7.54 -38.78 -39.27
CA ASP A 33 -7.40 -38.79 -37.82
C ASP A 33 -6.13 -39.54 -37.37
N TYR A 34 -5.48 -39.03 -36.32
CA TYR A 34 -4.33 -39.68 -35.69
C TYR A 34 -4.70 -40.31 -34.35
N LEU A 35 -4.35 -41.58 -34.14
CA LEU A 35 -4.66 -42.32 -32.91
C LEU A 35 -3.43 -42.47 -32.01
N LEU A 36 -3.55 -41.98 -30.77
CA LEU A 36 -2.57 -42.19 -29.71
C LEU A 36 -2.95 -43.41 -28.86
N SER A 37 -2.24 -44.53 -29.03
CA SER A 37 -2.60 -45.82 -28.42
C SER A 37 -1.46 -46.56 -27.71
N ASN A 38 -0.31 -45.92 -27.47
CA ASN A 38 0.80 -46.57 -26.76
C ASN A 38 0.37 -47.00 -25.34
N GLN A 39 0.34 -48.31 -25.11
CA GLN A 39 -0.09 -48.94 -23.85
C GLN A 39 0.75 -48.52 -22.62
N LYS A 40 1.94 -47.93 -22.80
CA LYS A 40 2.73 -47.39 -21.68
C LYS A 40 2.23 -46.03 -21.16
N SER A 41 1.38 -45.35 -21.93
CA SER A 41 0.96 -43.97 -21.63
C SER A 41 -0.54 -43.77 -21.71
N PHE A 42 -1.24 -44.58 -22.51
CA PHE A 42 -2.67 -44.50 -22.72
C PHE A 42 -3.33 -45.84 -22.39
N ASN A 43 -4.38 -45.80 -21.57
CA ASN A 43 -5.18 -46.99 -21.22
C ASN A 43 -6.22 -47.32 -22.31
N LYS A 44 -6.63 -46.33 -23.11
CA LYS A 44 -7.44 -46.47 -24.32
C LYS A 44 -6.95 -45.50 -25.40
N PRO A 45 -7.17 -45.79 -26.70
CA PRO A 45 -6.76 -44.90 -27.79
C PRO A 45 -7.40 -43.51 -27.65
N LEU A 46 -6.61 -42.45 -27.83
CA LEU A 46 -7.08 -41.07 -27.93
C LEU A 46 -7.02 -40.61 -29.38
N LYS A 47 -8.14 -40.13 -29.91
CA LYS A 47 -8.24 -39.61 -31.27
C LYS A 47 -7.86 -38.14 -31.33
N ILE A 48 -7.01 -37.77 -32.28
CA ILE A 48 -6.74 -36.38 -32.64
C ILE A 48 -7.19 -36.18 -34.08
N SER A 49 -8.17 -35.31 -34.31
CA SER A 49 -8.60 -34.91 -35.64
C SER A 49 -7.79 -33.72 -36.15
N LYS A 50 -7.86 -33.45 -37.46
CA LYS A 50 -7.28 -32.24 -38.05
C LYS A 50 -7.80 -30.98 -37.37
N GLU A 51 -9.09 -30.92 -37.07
CA GLU A 51 -9.71 -29.79 -36.37
C GLU A 51 -9.09 -29.54 -35.00
N ILE A 52 -8.98 -30.57 -34.15
CA ILE A 52 -8.36 -30.44 -32.82
C ILE A 52 -6.88 -30.04 -32.92
N PHE A 53 -6.16 -30.61 -33.89
CA PHE A 53 -4.78 -30.24 -34.16
C PHE A 53 -4.67 -28.75 -34.51
N GLU A 54 -5.52 -28.26 -35.42
CA GLU A 54 -5.54 -26.86 -35.83
C GLU A 54 -5.98 -25.92 -34.72
N LEU A 55 -6.96 -26.28 -33.88
CA LEU A 55 -7.37 -25.43 -32.75
C LEU A 55 -6.17 -25.01 -31.88
N ASN A 56 -5.22 -25.93 -31.66
CA ASN A 56 -4.05 -25.67 -30.84
C ASN A 56 -2.83 -25.11 -31.59
N ASN A 57 -2.73 -25.36 -32.91
CA ASN A 57 -1.56 -25.03 -33.73
C ASN A 57 -1.78 -23.84 -34.68
N ARG A 58 -3.01 -23.56 -35.09
CA ARG A 58 -3.38 -22.38 -35.88
C ARG A 58 -3.52 -21.20 -34.95
N ILE A 59 -2.83 -20.13 -35.28
CA ILE A 59 -2.82 -18.88 -34.52
C ILE A 59 -3.20 -17.73 -35.45
N TYR A 60 -4.02 -16.81 -34.96
CA TYR A 60 -4.59 -15.69 -35.69
C TYR A 60 -3.93 -14.39 -35.27
N SER A 61 -3.63 -13.50 -36.20
CA SER A 61 -3.00 -12.21 -35.90
C SER A 61 -3.96 -11.33 -35.10
N ARG A 62 -3.48 -10.74 -34.00
CA ARG A 62 -4.29 -9.89 -33.13
C ARG A 62 -4.68 -8.56 -33.78
N SER A 63 -3.95 -8.13 -34.80
CA SER A 63 -4.24 -6.90 -35.56
C SER A 63 -5.17 -7.14 -36.74
N ASP A 64 -5.17 -8.36 -37.29
CA ASP A 64 -6.04 -8.76 -38.41
C ASP A 64 -6.38 -10.25 -38.30
N LEU A 65 -7.61 -10.55 -37.89
CA LEU A 65 -8.06 -11.94 -37.70
C LEU A 65 -8.22 -12.72 -39.01
N SER A 66 -8.14 -12.08 -40.18
CA SER A 66 -8.10 -12.79 -41.47
C SER A 66 -6.75 -13.45 -41.73
N GLU A 67 -5.68 -12.98 -41.07
CA GLU A 67 -4.35 -13.55 -41.15
C GLU A 67 -4.18 -14.67 -40.11
N SER A 68 -3.87 -15.89 -40.56
CA SER A 68 -3.55 -17.01 -39.68
C SER A 68 -2.37 -17.83 -40.19
N VAL A 69 -1.63 -18.42 -39.26
CA VAL A 69 -0.49 -19.30 -39.56
C VAL A 69 -0.54 -20.56 -38.71
N ILE A 70 -0.01 -21.67 -39.23
CA ILE A 70 0.27 -22.87 -38.45
C ILE A 70 1.62 -22.70 -37.77
N ARG A 71 1.68 -22.92 -36.46
CA ARG A 71 2.91 -22.78 -35.67
C ARG A 71 3.93 -23.86 -36.05
N ASP A 72 4.81 -23.57 -37.01
CA ASP A 72 6.06 -24.31 -37.21
C ASP A 72 7.15 -23.65 -36.34
N LYS A 73 7.92 -24.44 -35.59
CA LYS A 73 8.73 -23.95 -34.44
C LYS A 73 9.60 -22.72 -34.79
N GLY A 74 9.26 -21.54 -34.23
CA GLY A 74 10.02 -20.29 -34.36
C GLY A 74 9.97 -19.42 -33.09
N ASN A 75 11.04 -18.64 -32.86
CA ASN A 75 11.40 -17.90 -31.63
C ASN A 75 10.21 -17.25 -30.89
N GLY A 76 10.08 -17.53 -29.59
CA GLY A 76 8.95 -17.16 -28.73
C GLY A 76 8.65 -15.66 -28.51
N ASN A 77 9.27 -14.76 -29.28
CA ASN A 77 9.01 -13.31 -29.22
C ASN A 77 7.84 -12.86 -30.12
N ASP A 78 7.50 -13.58 -31.20
CA ASP A 78 6.38 -13.21 -32.08
C ASP A 78 5.02 -13.77 -31.64
N GLU A 79 4.97 -14.75 -30.72
CA GLU A 79 3.71 -15.37 -30.24
C GLU A 79 2.75 -14.39 -29.57
N LYS A 80 3.25 -13.29 -29.00
CA LYS A 80 2.40 -12.26 -28.39
C LYS A 80 1.53 -11.51 -29.41
N LYS A 81 1.89 -11.54 -30.69
CA LYS A 81 1.11 -10.93 -31.77
C LYS A 81 -0.07 -11.77 -32.21
N TYR A 82 -0.17 -13.01 -31.73
CA TYR A 82 -1.20 -13.95 -32.16
C TYR A 82 -2.09 -14.42 -31.00
N VAL A 83 -3.21 -15.03 -31.36
CA VAL A 83 -4.21 -15.60 -30.46
C VAL A 83 -4.78 -16.89 -31.05
N LYS A 84 -5.14 -17.86 -30.19
CA LYS A 84 -5.83 -19.09 -30.62
C LYS A 84 -7.34 -18.89 -30.60
N LEU A 85 -8.05 -19.65 -31.41
CA LEU A 85 -9.50 -19.54 -31.57
C LEU A 85 -10.28 -19.72 -30.25
N PHE A 86 -9.82 -20.64 -29.39
CA PHE A 86 -10.43 -20.93 -28.09
C PHE A 86 -9.97 -20.02 -26.94
N GLN A 87 -9.18 -18.97 -27.21
CA GLN A 87 -8.73 -18.02 -26.18
C GLN A 87 -9.66 -16.81 -26.14
N LYS A 88 -10.03 -16.37 -24.93
CA LYS A 88 -11.03 -15.30 -24.71
C LYS A 88 -10.68 -13.99 -25.42
N ASP A 89 -9.38 -13.69 -25.53
CA ASP A 89 -8.88 -12.52 -26.27
C ASP A 89 -9.31 -12.48 -27.74
N TYR A 90 -9.55 -13.63 -28.39
CA TYR A 90 -9.95 -13.71 -29.81
C TYR A 90 -11.22 -12.88 -30.07
N TYR A 91 -12.24 -13.04 -29.23
CA TYR A 91 -13.47 -12.24 -29.36
C TYR A 91 -13.40 -10.94 -28.55
N ALA A 92 -12.89 -11.00 -27.31
CA ALA A 92 -13.01 -9.89 -26.37
C ALA A 92 -12.09 -8.70 -26.70
N LYS A 93 -11.02 -8.92 -27.46
CA LYS A 93 -10.02 -7.89 -27.79
C LYS A 93 -9.70 -7.77 -29.27
N CYS A 94 -9.84 -8.84 -30.04
CA CYS A 94 -9.47 -8.86 -31.46
C CYS A 94 -10.67 -8.75 -32.42
N GLY A 95 -11.90 -8.66 -31.90
CA GLY A 95 -13.10 -8.48 -32.71
C GLY A 95 -13.64 -9.75 -33.38
N GLY A 96 -13.19 -10.93 -32.94
CA GLY A 96 -13.73 -12.22 -33.40
C GLY A 96 -15.17 -12.45 -32.94
N GLY A 97 -15.89 -13.31 -33.66
CA GLY A 97 -17.26 -13.68 -33.29
C GLY A 97 -17.31 -14.48 -31.99
N HIS A 98 -18.21 -14.10 -31.07
CA HIS A 98 -18.40 -14.79 -29.78
C HIS A 98 -18.76 -16.27 -29.97
N ASP A 99 -19.68 -16.58 -30.89
CA ASP A 99 -20.15 -17.95 -31.12
C ASP A 99 -19.03 -18.85 -31.67
N VAL A 100 -18.16 -18.30 -32.52
CA VAL A 100 -17.00 -19.00 -33.06
C VAL A 100 -16.01 -19.35 -31.95
N TYR A 101 -15.72 -18.38 -31.08
CA TYR A 101 -14.90 -18.59 -29.89
C TYR A 101 -15.49 -19.68 -28.98
N GLN A 102 -16.78 -19.59 -28.69
CA GLN A 102 -17.45 -20.48 -27.75
C GLN A 102 -17.45 -21.94 -28.25
N GLN A 103 -17.74 -22.17 -29.53
CA GLN A 103 -17.68 -23.50 -30.13
C GLN A 103 -16.26 -24.07 -30.11
N ALA A 104 -15.26 -23.26 -30.46
CA ALA A 104 -13.85 -23.66 -30.41
C ALA A 104 -13.39 -24.00 -28.99
N LEU A 105 -13.83 -23.23 -28.00
CA LEU A 105 -13.58 -23.47 -26.58
C LEU A 105 -14.15 -24.82 -26.15
N TRP A 106 -15.43 -25.09 -26.43
CA TRP A 106 -16.09 -26.33 -26.02
C TRP A 106 -15.41 -27.55 -26.64
N LYS A 107 -15.14 -27.53 -27.95
CA LYS A 107 -14.42 -28.63 -28.63
C LYS A 107 -13.05 -28.91 -28.02
N TRP A 108 -12.31 -27.85 -27.69
CA TRP A 108 -11.00 -27.99 -27.07
C TRP A 108 -11.10 -28.56 -25.64
N ILE A 109 -12.09 -28.14 -24.86
CA ILE A 109 -12.35 -28.66 -23.51
C ILE A 109 -12.75 -30.13 -23.56
N ASP A 110 -13.65 -30.52 -24.46
CA ASP A 110 -14.09 -31.91 -24.60
C ASP A 110 -12.94 -32.83 -24.99
N PHE A 111 -12.08 -32.41 -25.93
CA PHE A 111 -10.85 -33.11 -26.25
C PHE A 111 -9.93 -33.26 -25.03
N CYS A 112 -9.78 -32.20 -24.23
CA CYS A 112 -8.97 -32.26 -23.02
C CYS A 112 -9.56 -33.23 -21.98
N LYS A 113 -10.89 -33.24 -21.78
CA LYS A 113 -11.57 -34.21 -20.90
C LYS A 113 -11.42 -35.64 -21.39
N GLU A 114 -11.50 -35.87 -22.70
CA GLU A 114 -11.22 -37.18 -23.30
C GLU A 114 -9.79 -37.60 -23.00
N PHE A 115 -8.80 -36.73 -23.23
CA PHE A 115 -7.40 -36.99 -22.89
C PHE A 115 -7.22 -37.39 -21.42
N LEU A 116 -7.85 -36.66 -20.48
CA LEU A 116 -7.78 -36.96 -19.05
C LEU A 116 -8.30 -38.37 -18.73
N SER A 117 -9.32 -38.85 -19.46
CA SER A 117 -9.86 -40.20 -19.30
C SER A 117 -9.00 -41.30 -19.95
N CYS A 118 -8.15 -40.96 -20.91
CA CYS A 118 -7.33 -41.90 -21.68
C CYS A 118 -5.89 -42.04 -21.16
N TYR A 119 -5.35 -41.01 -20.50
CA TYR A 119 -3.94 -40.96 -20.12
C TYR A 119 -3.68 -41.66 -18.79
N MET A 120 -2.82 -42.69 -18.77
CA MET A 120 -2.60 -43.54 -17.58
C MET A 120 -2.22 -42.77 -16.32
N SER A 121 -1.40 -41.71 -16.43
CA SER A 121 -1.00 -40.94 -15.25
C SER A 121 -2.15 -40.16 -14.61
N CYS A 122 -3.27 -39.99 -15.33
CA CYS A 122 -4.46 -39.32 -14.85
C CYS A 122 -5.38 -40.22 -14.02
N GLU A 123 -5.17 -41.55 -14.03
CA GLU A 123 -5.97 -42.53 -13.28
C GLU A 123 -5.93 -42.33 -11.75
N TYR A 124 -4.90 -41.64 -11.25
CA TYR A 124 -4.77 -41.29 -9.83
C TYR A 124 -5.67 -40.13 -9.38
N PHE A 125 -6.36 -39.45 -10.30
CA PHE A 125 -7.15 -38.26 -10.02
C PHE A 125 -8.63 -38.50 -10.27
N ASP A 126 -9.46 -37.75 -9.54
CA ASP A 126 -10.91 -37.71 -9.72
C ASP A 126 -11.29 -36.43 -10.47
N PHE A 127 -12.00 -36.60 -11.58
CA PHE A 127 -12.47 -35.52 -12.47
C PHE A 127 -13.99 -35.40 -12.49
N SER A 128 -14.71 -36.15 -11.63
CA SER A 128 -16.17 -36.14 -11.56
C SER A 128 -16.75 -34.77 -11.20
N SER A 129 -15.97 -33.93 -10.51
CA SER A 129 -16.36 -32.59 -10.08
C SER A 129 -16.05 -31.49 -11.10
N LEU A 130 -15.48 -31.81 -12.28
CA LEU A 130 -15.20 -30.80 -13.29
C LEU A 130 -16.50 -30.18 -13.81
N ILE A 131 -16.49 -28.87 -14.02
CA ILE A 131 -17.63 -28.12 -14.54
C ILE A 131 -18.05 -28.68 -15.92
N GLN A 132 -19.34 -28.61 -16.25
CA GLN A 132 -19.83 -29.01 -17.57
C GLN A 132 -19.23 -28.11 -18.65
N THR A 133 -18.96 -28.69 -19.83
CA THR A 133 -18.19 -27.99 -20.88
C THR A 133 -18.85 -26.66 -21.29
N ALA A 134 -20.19 -26.64 -21.36
CA ALA A 134 -20.96 -25.46 -21.74
C ALA A 134 -20.82 -24.29 -20.76
N ASP A 135 -20.51 -24.56 -19.49
CA ASP A 135 -20.52 -23.57 -18.41
C ASP A 135 -19.15 -22.91 -18.18
N TYR A 136 -18.11 -23.34 -18.89
CA TYR A 136 -16.81 -22.65 -18.84
C TYR A 136 -16.83 -21.37 -19.69
N ASP A 137 -16.63 -20.22 -19.03
CA ASP A 137 -16.48 -18.91 -19.69
C ASP A 137 -15.10 -18.74 -20.36
N SER A 138 -14.09 -19.51 -19.96
CA SER A 138 -12.78 -19.46 -20.61
C SER A 138 -11.93 -20.73 -20.40
N VAL A 139 -10.96 -20.93 -21.30
CA VAL A 139 -10.03 -22.07 -21.22
C VAL A 139 -9.12 -21.98 -19.98
N GLU A 140 -8.84 -20.78 -19.50
CA GLU A 140 -8.03 -20.55 -18.30
C GLU A 140 -8.74 -21.03 -17.02
N ILE A 141 -10.07 -20.88 -16.94
CA ILE A 141 -10.89 -21.41 -15.85
C ILE A 141 -10.86 -22.94 -15.90
N PHE A 142 -11.07 -23.53 -17.08
CA PHE A 142 -10.96 -24.98 -17.28
C PHE A 142 -9.59 -25.53 -16.85
N TYR A 143 -8.50 -24.92 -17.31
CA TYR A 143 -7.16 -25.37 -16.92
C TYR A 143 -6.90 -25.26 -15.42
N ALA A 144 -7.43 -24.23 -14.75
CA ALA A 144 -7.28 -24.08 -13.31
C ALA A 144 -8.06 -25.16 -12.54
N ASP A 145 -9.26 -25.51 -13.01
CA ASP A 145 -10.08 -26.59 -12.48
C ASP A 145 -9.37 -27.95 -12.61
N VAL A 146 -8.83 -28.26 -13.81
CA VAL A 146 -8.03 -29.48 -14.04
C VAL A 146 -6.75 -29.50 -13.22
N ASP A 147 -6.01 -28.38 -13.12
CA ASP A 147 -4.79 -28.30 -12.30
C ASP A 147 -5.11 -28.60 -10.81
N LYS A 148 -6.28 -28.16 -10.32
CA LYS A 148 -6.77 -28.43 -8.96
C LYS A 148 -7.17 -29.90 -8.77
N ALA A 149 -7.85 -30.50 -9.74
CA ALA A 149 -8.20 -31.92 -9.74
C ALA A 149 -6.94 -32.81 -9.75
N CYS A 150 -5.95 -32.42 -10.56
CA CYS A 150 -4.66 -33.10 -10.76
C CYS A 150 -3.68 -32.97 -9.59
N TYR A 151 -4.14 -32.53 -8.41
CA TYR A 151 -3.32 -32.37 -7.22
C TYR A 151 -3.86 -33.21 -6.06
N VAL A 152 -3.11 -34.22 -5.64
CA VAL A 152 -3.50 -35.15 -4.57
C VAL A 152 -2.34 -35.36 -3.60
N LYS A 153 -2.66 -35.25 -2.30
CA LYS A 153 -1.75 -35.57 -1.19
C LYS A 153 -2.47 -36.52 -0.25
N LYS A 154 -1.84 -37.64 0.11
CA LYS A 154 -2.33 -38.52 1.18
C LYS A 154 -1.19 -39.03 2.07
N PHE A 155 -1.52 -39.40 3.30
CA PHE A 155 -0.59 -39.99 4.24
C PHE A 155 -0.80 -41.50 4.32
N VAL A 156 0.28 -42.24 4.25
CA VAL A 156 0.32 -43.68 4.44
C VAL A 156 1.15 -43.99 5.68
N GLN A 157 0.75 -45.03 6.41
CA GLN A 157 1.49 -45.49 7.57
C GLN A 157 2.75 -46.22 7.12
N ILE A 158 3.84 -46.01 7.86
CA ILE A 158 5.14 -46.65 7.62
C ILE A 158 5.63 -47.27 8.94
N ASN A 159 6.33 -48.39 8.86
CA ASN A 159 6.88 -49.05 10.05
C ASN A 159 8.09 -48.25 10.59
N ALA A 160 7.95 -47.68 11.78
CA ALA A 160 8.98 -46.84 12.40
C ALA A 160 10.28 -47.61 12.72
N GLN A 161 10.19 -48.87 13.12
CA GLN A 161 11.37 -49.69 13.42
C GLN A 161 12.20 -49.95 12.16
N GLN A 162 11.52 -50.24 11.04
CA GLN A 162 12.17 -50.41 9.74
C GLN A 162 12.85 -49.13 9.28
N LEU A 163 12.18 -47.97 9.40
CA LEU A 163 12.78 -46.68 9.06
C LEU A 163 14.02 -46.40 9.92
N ASN A 164 13.94 -46.62 11.23
CA ASN A 164 15.07 -46.42 12.14
C ASN A 164 16.26 -47.33 11.78
N ARG A 165 15.98 -48.58 11.38
CA ARG A 165 17.01 -49.49 10.86
C ARG A 165 17.69 -48.91 9.61
N LEU A 166 16.92 -48.43 8.63
CA LEU A 166 17.46 -47.81 7.42
C LEU A 166 18.33 -46.57 7.74
N VAL A 167 17.94 -45.78 8.73
CA VAL A 167 18.73 -44.63 9.20
C VAL A 167 20.04 -45.09 9.85
N SER A 168 19.99 -46.09 10.73
CA SER A 168 21.20 -46.63 11.38
C SER A 168 22.17 -47.28 10.39
N GLU A 169 21.65 -47.88 9.31
CA GLU A 169 22.44 -48.47 8.23
C GLU A 169 22.95 -47.44 7.21
N GLY A 170 22.66 -46.14 7.39
CA GLY A 170 23.06 -45.08 6.45
C GLY A 170 22.31 -45.10 5.12
N LYS A 171 21.24 -45.90 4.99
CA LYS A 171 20.40 -46.02 3.79
C LYS A 171 19.33 -44.93 3.70
N ALA A 172 19.10 -44.19 4.79
CA ALA A 172 18.19 -43.06 4.84
C ALA A 172 18.73 -41.96 5.77
N TYR A 173 18.46 -40.71 5.43
CA TYR A 173 18.72 -39.56 6.31
C TYR A 173 17.40 -38.97 6.79
N LEU A 174 17.26 -38.80 8.10
CA LEU A 174 16.02 -38.29 8.71
C LEU A 174 16.29 -36.95 9.39
N PHE A 175 15.59 -35.91 8.94
CA PHE A 175 15.66 -34.57 9.51
C PHE A 175 14.29 -34.17 10.06
N LYS A 176 14.26 -33.67 11.29
CA LYS A 176 13.05 -33.07 11.86
C LYS A 176 12.89 -31.64 11.33
N ILE A 177 11.81 -31.37 10.59
CA ILE A 177 11.44 -30.00 10.25
C ILE A 177 11.07 -29.29 11.55
N TYR A 178 11.78 -28.21 11.88
CA TYR A 178 11.71 -27.60 13.21
C TYR A 178 11.84 -26.07 13.17
N ASN A 179 11.05 -25.42 14.01
CA ASN A 179 11.23 -24.03 14.44
C ASN A 179 10.85 -23.93 15.93
N LYS A 180 10.97 -22.73 16.53
CA LYS A 180 10.71 -22.52 17.96
C LYS A 180 9.30 -22.93 18.41
N ASP A 181 8.33 -22.96 17.51
CA ASP A 181 6.94 -23.28 17.81
C ASP A 181 6.73 -24.77 18.12
N PHE A 182 7.64 -25.62 17.63
CA PHE A 182 7.64 -27.07 17.90
C PHE A 182 8.48 -27.46 19.13
N SER A 183 8.94 -26.48 19.92
CA SER A 183 9.69 -26.75 21.14
C SER A 183 8.77 -27.24 22.26
N GLU A 184 9.25 -28.17 23.09
CA GLU A 184 8.48 -28.68 24.23
C GLU A 184 8.03 -27.56 25.18
N ARG A 185 8.91 -26.58 25.42
CA ARG A 185 8.58 -25.41 26.25
C ARG A 185 7.41 -24.64 25.67
N LYS A 186 7.38 -24.43 24.35
CA LYS A 186 6.29 -23.72 23.68
C LYS A 186 4.99 -24.52 23.70
N ILE A 187 5.05 -25.83 23.51
CA ILE A 187 3.87 -26.72 23.57
C ILE A 187 3.21 -26.67 24.96
N LYS A 188 3.99 -26.44 26.02
CA LYS A 188 3.48 -26.27 27.40
C LYS A 188 2.87 -24.89 27.67
N ILE A 189 3.12 -23.88 26.84
CA ILE A 189 2.57 -22.53 27.02
C ILE A 189 1.23 -22.45 26.28
N THR A 190 0.13 -22.44 27.01
CA THR A 190 -1.24 -22.47 26.46
C THR A 190 -1.61 -21.19 25.69
N ASP A 191 -1.12 -20.03 26.13
CA ASP A 191 -1.52 -18.73 25.54
C ASP A 191 -0.61 -18.27 24.41
N GLY A 192 0.45 -19.03 24.14
CA GLY A 192 1.44 -18.65 23.16
C GLY A 192 0.95 -18.90 21.74
N LYS A 193 0.73 -17.86 20.94
CA LYS A 193 0.42 -18.01 19.50
C LYS A 193 1.62 -18.51 18.69
N ASP A 194 1.37 -19.37 17.70
CA ASP A 194 2.34 -19.83 16.72
C ASP A 194 2.77 -18.71 15.77
N ASN A 195 3.91 -18.83 15.09
CA ASN A 195 4.25 -17.97 13.96
C ASN A 195 3.31 -18.26 12.78
N LEU A 196 3.13 -17.27 11.91
CA LEU A 196 2.21 -17.40 10.77
C LEU A 196 2.64 -18.54 9.83
N GLU A 197 3.95 -18.70 9.61
CA GLU A 197 4.53 -19.76 8.80
C GLU A 197 4.28 -21.15 9.40
N THR A 198 4.21 -21.26 10.73
CA THR A 198 3.84 -22.51 11.41
C THR A 198 2.37 -22.83 11.22
N ILE A 199 1.50 -21.83 11.32
CA ILE A 199 0.06 -21.98 11.04
C ILE A 199 -0.15 -22.42 9.59
N MET A 200 0.57 -21.82 8.64
CA MET A 200 0.58 -22.22 7.22
C MET A 200 1.06 -23.66 7.03
N LEU A 201 2.17 -24.04 7.68
CA LEU A 201 2.72 -25.40 7.60
C LEU A 201 1.75 -26.45 8.15
N LYS A 202 1.12 -26.18 9.29
CA LYS A 202 0.08 -27.06 9.87
C LYS A 202 -1.13 -27.15 8.95
N SER A 203 -1.57 -26.02 8.39
CA SER A 203 -2.72 -25.95 7.48
C SER A 203 -2.47 -26.69 6.18
N LEU A 204 -1.25 -26.63 5.63
CA LEU A 204 -0.86 -27.33 4.40
C LEU A 204 -1.15 -28.84 4.44
N PHE A 205 -0.97 -29.45 5.62
CA PHE A 205 -1.16 -30.88 5.86
C PHE A 205 -2.42 -31.22 6.67
N SER A 206 -3.30 -30.23 6.91
CA SER A 206 -4.59 -30.45 7.56
C SER A 206 -5.53 -31.28 6.69
N LYS A 207 -6.49 -31.97 7.31
CA LYS A 207 -7.55 -32.69 6.60
C LYS A 207 -8.33 -31.75 5.67
N ASP A 208 -8.71 -30.59 6.19
CA ASP A 208 -9.44 -29.56 5.46
C ASP A 208 -8.72 -29.12 4.17
N ASN A 209 -7.39 -28.96 4.20
CA ASN A 209 -6.62 -28.61 3.01
C ASN A 209 -6.32 -29.80 2.08
N ILE A 210 -6.32 -31.03 2.60
CA ILE A 210 -6.25 -32.23 1.76
C ILE A 210 -7.51 -32.33 0.88
N GLU A 211 -8.67 -31.98 1.44
CA GLU A 211 -9.96 -31.97 0.75
C GLU A 211 -10.13 -30.74 -0.15
N SER A 212 -9.95 -29.53 0.40
CA SER A 212 -10.22 -28.27 -0.33
C SER A 212 -9.12 -27.83 -1.30
N LYS A 213 -7.88 -28.32 -1.08
CA LYS A 213 -6.69 -28.06 -1.93
C LYS A 213 -6.34 -26.57 -2.11
N VAL A 214 -6.71 -25.70 -1.18
CA VAL A 214 -6.45 -24.25 -1.26
C VAL A 214 -4.95 -23.93 -1.18
N ILE A 215 -4.18 -24.71 -0.41
CA ILE A 215 -2.73 -24.56 -0.28
C ILE A 215 -2.02 -25.76 -0.92
N GLN A 216 -1.22 -25.49 -1.94
CA GLN A 216 -0.41 -26.47 -2.64
C GLN A 216 1.03 -26.44 -2.14
N LEU A 217 1.55 -27.60 -1.75
CA LEU A 217 2.99 -27.87 -1.64
C LEU A 217 3.58 -27.99 -3.04
N ASN A 218 4.62 -27.20 -3.34
CA ASN A 218 5.29 -27.23 -4.63
C ASN A 218 6.59 -28.05 -4.58
N GLY A 219 7.05 -28.50 -5.76
CA GLY A 219 8.41 -29.01 -5.93
C GLY A 219 9.46 -27.88 -5.91
N GLY A 220 10.74 -28.24 -6.03
CA GLY A 220 11.84 -27.25 -6.00
C GLY A 220 12.24 -26.83 -4.57
N ALA A 221 12.08 -27.72 -3.60
CA ALA A 221 12.59 -27.51 -2.25
C ALA A 221 14.13 -27.62 -2.23
N GLU A 222 14.75 -26.84 -1.36
CA GLU A 222 16.20 -26.72 -1.23
C GLU A 222 16.63 -26.99 0.22
N LEU A 223 17.78 -27.66 0.37
CA LEU A 223 18.41 -27.93 1.66
C LEU A 223 19.77 -27.23 1.70
N PHE A 224 19.96 -26.35 2.68
CA PHE A 224 21.20 -25.61 2.88
C PHE A 224 21.89 -26.05 4.15
N PHE A 225 23.21 -26.08 4.12
CA PHE A 225 24.04 -26.23 5.30
C PHE A 225 24.76 -24.92 5.58
N ARG A 226 24.67 -24.43 6.82
CA ARG A 226 25.37 -23.22 7.26
C ARG A 226 26.25 -23.56 8.45
N LYS A 227 27.56 -23.38 8.27
CA LYS A 227 28.54 -23.52 9.37
C LYS A 227 28.29 -22.51 10.49
N ALA A 228 28.80 -22.80 11.67
CA ALA A 228 28.95 -21.84 12.76
C ALA A 228 29.78 -20.63 12.28
N SER A 229 29.47 -19.44 12.79
CA SER A 229 30.02 -18.17 12.32
C SER A 229 30.29 -17.14 13.42
N VAL A 230 29.90 -17.44 14.66
CA VAL A 230 30.08 -16.56 15.81
C VAL A 230 30.44 -17.41 17.01
N ASP A 231 31.34 -16.93 17.85
CA ASP A 231 31.70 -17.61 19.09
C ASP A 231 30.58 -17.53 20.13
N ARG A 232 30.55 -18.51 21.05
CA ARG A 232 29.56 -18.54 22.12
C ARG A 232 29.88 -17.47 23.16
N VAL A 233 28.96 -16.51 23.31
CA VAL A 233 29.02 -15.48 24.36
C VAL A 233 27.76 -15.58 25.24
N ASN A 234 27.95 -15.81 26.53
CA ASN A 234 26.85 -15.83 27.50
C ASN A 234 26.42 -14.39 27.85
N ASP A 235 25.12 -14.15 27.90
CA ASP A 235 24.49 -12.89 28.31
C ASP A 235 24.29 -12.89 29.82
N GLU A 236 25.30 -12.42 30.54
CA GLU A 236 25.33 -12.37 32.01
C GLU A 236 24.26 -11.44 32.61
N LYS A 237 23.65 -10.56 31.80
CA LYS A 237 22.69 -9.55 32.28
C LYS A 237 21.25 -10.06 32.38
N ARG A 238 20.88 -11.13 31.67
CA ARG A 238 19.46 -11.53 31.51
C ARG A 238 18.96 -12.64 32.43
N SER A 239 19.82 -13.39 33.11
CA SER A 239 19.40 -14.42 34.10
C SER A 239 20.59 -15.03 34.85
N LYS A 240 20.47 -15.21 36.17
CA LYS A 240 21.47 -15.92 37.00
C LYS A 240 21.32 -17.46 36.98
N ASN A 241 20.19 -17.99 36.51
CA ASN A 241 19.83 -19.41 36.66
C ASN A 241 19.72 -20.18 35.32
N ILE A 242 19.85 -19.49 34.18
CA ILE A 242 19.76 -20.09 32.84
C ILE A 242 20.74 -19.38 31.91
N ASP A 243 21.64 -20.13 31.29
CA ASP A 243 22.54 -19.64 30.25
C ASP A 243 21.76 -19.10 29.06
N ILE A 244 21.71 -17.77 28.92
CA ILE A 244 21.20 -17.11 27.73
C ILE A 244 22.39 -16.82 26.83
N VAL A 245 22.49 -17.48 25.68
CA VAL A 245 23.59 -17.28 24.73
C VAL A 245 23.20 -16.24 23.68
N THR A 246 23.96 -15.15 23.61
CA THR A 246 23.79 -14.13 22.58
C THR A 246 24.05 -14.74 21.20
N HIS A 247 23.15 -14.50 20.24
CA HIS A 247 23.29 -15.02 18.87
C HIS A 247 23.44 -16.55 18.76
N LYS A 248 23.00 -17.34 19.76
CA LYS A 248 23.13 -18.83 19.82
C LYS A 248 22.95 -19.56 18.50
N ARG A 249 21.95 -19.15 17.71
CA ARG A 249 21.68 -19.81 16.42
C ARG A 249 22.82 -19.75 15.41
N TYR A 250 23.84 -18.91 15.61
CA TYR A 250 25.02 -18.76 14.75
C TYR A 250 26.29 -19.41 15.32
N THR A 251 26.23 -19.93 16.55
CA THR A 251 27.37 -20.59 17.23
C THR A 251 27.46 -22.09 16.92
N GLU A 252 26.57 -22.58 16.07
CA GLU A 252 26.43 -24.00 15.72
C GLU A 252 26.17 -24.14 14.22
N ASP A 253 26.60 -25.26 13.67
CA ASP A 253 26.25 -25.73 12.33
C ASP A 253 24.75 -26.01 12.25
N LYS A 254 24.10 -25.61 11.16
CA LYS A 254 22.65 -25.77 10.97
C LYS A 254 22.29 -26.16 9.55
N TYR A 255 21.28 -27.02 9.44
CA TYR A 255 20.57 -27.30 8.20
C TYR A 255 19.32 -26.43 8.10
N PHE A 256 19.04 -25.89 6.91
CA PHE A 256 17.85 -25.13 6.58
C PHE A 256 17.11 -25.78 5.43
N PHE A 257 15.81 -25.99 5.59
CA PHE A 257 14.95 -26.56 4.56
C PHE A 257 13.98 -25.50 4.08
N HIS A 258 14.09 -25.11 2.81
CA HIS A 258 13.19 -24.16 2.16
C HIS A 258 12.33 -24.93 1.17
N PHE A 259 11.01 -24.75 1.21
CA PHE A 259 10.10 -25.35 0.25
C PHE A 259 9.04 -24.34 -0.17
N PRO A 260 8.73 -24.24 -1.47
CA PRO A 260 7.72 -23.32 -1.95
C PRO A 260 6.31 -23.89 -1.77
N ILE A 261 5.34 -22.97 -1.60
CA ILE A 261 3.91 -23.28 -1.59
C ILE A 261 3.17 -22.31 -2.53
N THR A 262 2.03 -22.75 -3.07
CA THR A 262 1.05 -21.89 -3.74
C THR A 262 -0.16 -21.76 -2.85
N ILE A 263 -0.67 -20.54 -2.66
CA ILE A 263 -1.87 -20.27 -1.87
C ILE A 263 -2.99 -19.83 -2.80
N ASN A 264 -4.23 -20.13 -2.44
CA ASN A 264 -5.41 -19.99 -3.30
C ASN A 264 -5.22 -20.76 -4.61
N PHE A 265 -4.69 -21.99 -4.48
CA PHE A 265 -4.40 -22.85 -5.61
C PHE A 265 -5.68 -23.24 -6.37
N GLY A 266 -5.63 -23.08 -7.68
CA GLY A 266 -6.78 -23.27 -8.57
C GLY A 266 -7.66 -22.02 -8.74
N GLU A 267 -7.47 -20.97 -7.95
CA GLU A 267 -8.24 -19.73 -8.07
C GLU A 267 -7.46 -18.67 -8.86
N LYS A 268 -8.10 -18.01 -9.82
CA LYS A 268 -7.51 -16.91 -10.59
C LYS A 268 -8.49 -15.75 -10.70
N VAL A 269 -8.09 -14.60 -10.14
CA VAL A 269 -8.81 -13.33 -10.30
C VAL A 269 -7.89 -12.37 -11.05
N SER A 270 -8.35 -11.87 -12.19
CA SER A 270 -7.62 -10.84 -12.93
C SER A 270 -7.62 -9.51 -12.18
N GLY A 271 -6.63 -8.65 -12.45
CA GLY A 271 -6.59 -7.31 -11.84
C GLY A 271 -7.84 -6.47 -12.15
N GLN A 272 -8.43 -6.66 -13.34
CA GLN A 272 -9.67 -6.01 -13.74
C GLN A 272 -10.86 -6.49 -12.90
N GLN A 273 -11.07 -7.81 -12.80
CA GLN A 273 -12.12 -8.38 -11.95
C GLN A 273 -11.96 -7.95 -10.48
N PHE A 274 -10.73 -7.87 -9.98
CA PHE A 274 -10.47 -7.40 -8.63
C PHE A 274 -10.93 -5.95 -8.43
N ARG A 275 -10.56 -5.05 -9.36
CA ARG A 275 -11.01 -3.66 -9.36
C ARG A 275 -12.53 -3.56 -9.40
N ASP A 276 -13.16 -4.32 -10.29
CA ASP A 276 -14.61 -4.28 -10.46
C ASP A 276 -15.35 -4.77 -9.19
N ASN A 277 -14.81 -5.78 -8.51
CA ASN A 277 -15.32 -6.22 -7.20
C ASN A 277 -15.21 -5.13 -6.12
N VAL A 278 -14.09 -4.42 -6.07
CA VAL A 278 -13.91 -3.29 -5.13
C VAL A 278 -14.90 -2.17 -5.44
N PHE A 279 -15.09 -1.81 -6.71
CA PHE A 279 -16.04 -0.78 -7.10
C PHE A 279 -17.49 -1.17 -6.83
N LYS A 280 -17.84 -2.45 -7.04
CA LYS A 280 -19.15 -2.98 -6.66
C LYS A 280 -19.38 -2.83 -5.16
N LYS A 281 -18.41 -3.20 -4.32
CA LYS A 281 -18.47 -3.02 -2.85
C LYS A 281 -18.62 -1.54 -2.48
N ILE A 282 -17.85 -0.63 -3.10
CA ILE A 282 -17.97 0.82 -2.88
C ILE A 282 -19.36 1.35 -3.26
N LYS A 283 -19.98 0.83 -4.32
CA LYS A 283 -21.34 1.24 -4.71
C LYS A 283 -22.42 0.75 -3.74
N GLN A 284 -22.22 -0.43 -3.16
CA GLN A 284 -23.19 -1.08 -2.30
C GLN A 284 -23.15 -0.53 -0.87
N ASP A 285 -21.95 -0.19 -0.39
CA ASP A 285 -21.74 0.12 1.02
C ASP A 285 -21.15 1.53 1.25
N ASP A 286 -21.46 2.08 2.42
CA ASP A 286 -20.84 3.30 2.92
C ASP A 286 -19.57 2.94 3.73
N LEU A 287 -18.43 2.91 3.04
CA LEU A 287 -17.15 2.49 3.61
C LEU A 287 -16.44 3.63 4.35
N ASN A 288 -15.80 3.29 5.47
CA ASN A 288 -14.88 4.20 6.15
C ASN A 288 -13.57 4.36 5.36
N ILE A 289 -12.80 5.40 5.67
CA ILE A 289 -11.54 5.70 4.99
C ILE A 289 -10.41 5.87 5.98
N ILE A 290 -9.31 5.16 5.76
CA ILE A 290 -8.05 5.37 6.47
C ILE A 290 -7.12 6.18 5.58
N GLY A 291 -6.95 7.46 5.89
CA GLY A 291 -5.96 8.33 5.28
C GLY A 291 -4.63 8.16 6.00
N ILE A 292 -3.55 8.00 5.25
CA ILE A 292 -2.19 7.86 5.79
C ILE A 292 -1.32 8.96 5.21
N ASP A 293 -0.83 9.82 6.09
CA ASP A 293 0.09 10.90 5.77
C ASP A 293 1.53 10.55 6.15
N ARG A 294 2.45 11.23 5.47
CA ARG A 294 3.90 11.08 5.59
C ARG A 294 4.48 12.41 6.06
N GLY A 295 4.61 12.54 7.38
CA GLY A 295 5.11 13.75 8.00
C GLY A 295 6.61 13.94 7.89
N GLU A 296 7.06 15.14 8.25
CA GLU A 296 8.48 15.43 8.51
C GLU A 296 8.88 15.04 9.93
N LYS A 297 7.93 15.08 10.87
CA LYS A 297 8.12 14.81 12.30
C LYS A 297 7.53 13.46 12.71
N HIS A 298 6.46 13.04 12.06
CA HIS A 298 5.95 11.68 12.19
C HIS A 298 6.38 10.80 11.00
N LEU A 299 6.90 9.60 11.30
CA LEU A 299 7.25 8.59 10.31
C LEU A 299 6.04 8.29 9.42
N LEU A 300 4.88 8.07 10.05
CA LEU A 300 3.57 7.94 9.42
C LEU A 300 2.51 8.43 10.42
N TYR A 301 1.45 9.03 9.91
CA TYR A 301 0.27 9.42 10.69
C TYR A 301 -0.98 8.89 10.00
N TYR A 302 -1.96 8.41 10.76
CA TYR A 302 -3.23 7.95 10.18
C TYR A 302 -4.43 8.70 10.74
N SER A 303 -5.50 8.76 9.94
CA SER A 303 -6.81 9.24 10.34
C SER A 303 -7.89 8.38 9.70
N VAL A 304 -8.78 7.85 10.53
CA VAL A 304 -9.95 7.09 10.12
C VAL A 304 -11.14 8.03 10.08
N VAL A 305 -11.79 8.13 8.93
CA VAL A 305 -12.91 9.04 8.68
C VAL A 305 -14.13 8.24 8.25
N SER A 306 -15.29 8.63 8.78
CA SER A 306 -16.57 8.03 8.42
C SER A 306 -17.03 8.44 7.02
N PRO A 307 -18.00 7.74 6.40
CA PRO A 307 -18.62 8.17 5.15
C PRO A 307 -19.18 9.59 5.20
N ARG A 308 -19.48 10.11 6.39
CA ARG A 308 -20.00 11.47 6.63
C ARG A 308 -18.91 12.53 6.80
N GLY A 309 -17.63 12.14 6.80
CA GLY A 309 -16.52 13.07 7.03
C GLY A 309 -16.12 13.24 8.49
N GLU A 310 -16.71 12.48 9.42
CA GLU A 310 -16.39 12.57 10.85
C GLU A 310 -15.11 11.79 11.16
N LEU A 311 -14.22 12.36 11.99
CA LEU A 311 -13.00 11.68 12.43
C LEU A 311 -13.32 10.66 13.53
N LEU A 312 -13.05 9.37 13.25
CA LEU A 312 -13.34 8.25 14.15
C LEU A 312 -12.15 7.83 15.02
N GLU A 313 -10.95 7.79 14.44
CA GLU A 313 -9.70 7.43 15.14
C GLU A 313 -8.53 8.12 14.44
N ARG A 314 -7.51 8.53 15.19
CA ARG A 314 -6.27 9.10 14.64
C ARG A 314 -5.09 8.68 15.49
N GLY A 315 -3.89 8.71 14.91
CA GLY A 315 -2.68 8.52 15.70
C GLY A 315 -1.39 8.59 14.91
N SER A 316 -0.32 8.93 15.62
CA SER A 316 1.03 8.76 15.11
C SER A 316 1.42 7.29 15.14
N LEU A 317 2.17 6.87 14.14
CA LEU A 317 2.82 5.56 14.10
C LEU A 317 4.31 5.66 14.45
N ASN A 318 4.75 6.72 15.14
CA ASN A 318 6.11 6.79 15.70
C ASN A 318 6.29 5.77 16.82
N GLN A 319 5.27 5.68 17.68
CA GLN A 319 5.22 4.81 18.84
C GLN A 319 4.33 3.62 18.52
N ILE A 320 4.85 2.43 18.73
CA ILE A 320 4.14 1.18 18.49
C ILE A 320 3.90 0.50 19.82
N GLU A 321 2.65 0.11 20.08
CA GLU A 321 2.27 -0.61 21.29
C GLU A 321 3.13 -1.87 21.50
N SER A 322 3.63 -2.03 22.72
CA SER A 322 4.42 -3.17 23.16
C SER A 322 3.52 -4.17 23.86
N GLY A 323 3.81 -5.46 23.73
CA GLY A 323 3.08 -6.53 24.44
C GLY A 323 3.32 -6.57 25.96
N GLY A 324 4.05 -5.59 26.51
CA GLY A 324 4.37 -5.45 27.93
C GLY A 324 5.11 -4.13 28.19
N GLU A 325 5.32 -3.82 29.46
CA GLU A 325 6.05 -2.61 29.89
C GLU A 325 7.52 -2.69 29.49
N VAL A 326 8.03 -1.58 28.96
CA VAL A 326 9.41 -1.40 28.54
C VAL A 326 9.93 -0.07 29.07
N GLN A 327 11.23 0.00 29.34
CA GLN A 327 11.89 1.24 29.72
C GLN A 327 11.88 2.21 28.54
N GLU A 328 11.33 3.40 28.77
CA GLU A 328 11.34 4.51 27.82
C GLU A 328 12.77 4.98 27.58
N LYS A 329 13.04 5.36 26.33
CA LYS A 329 14.38 5.70 25.86
C LYS A 329 14.38 7.04 25.17
N GLU A 330 15.43 7.81 25.44
CA GLU A 330 15.71 9.07 24.78
C GLU A 330 17.15 9.11 24.25
N ILE A 331 17.43 10.12 23.43
CA ILE A 331 18.75 10.32 22.84
C ILE A 331 19.49 11.36 23.66
N SER A 332 20.64 10.96 24.18
CA SER A 332 21.61 11.87 24.78
C SER A 332 22.68 12.21 23.74
N GLU A 333 22.87 13.51 23.51
CA GLU A 333 23.83 14.04 22.54
C GLU A 333 24.91 14.84 23.25
N GLN A 334 26.17 14.57 22.91
CA GLN A 334 27.29 15.39 23.34
C GLN A 334 27.91 16.09 22.14
N PHE A 335 28.13 17.40 22.28
CA PHE A 335 28.77 18.23 21.27
C PHE A 335 30.19 18.59 21.73
N ASP A 336 31.09 18.79 20.77
CA ASP A 336 32.41 19.35 21.05
C ASP A 336 32.36 20.88 21.21
N ASP A 337 33.50 21.48 21.57
CA ASP A 337 33.65 22.92 21.79
C ASP A 337 33.38 23.76 20.51
N HIS A 338 33.29 23.11 19.35
CA HIS A 338 32.98 23.72 18.05
C HIS A 338 31.51 23.48 17.63
N GLY A 339 30.69 22.86 18.48
CA GLY A 339 29.29 22.59 18.23
C GLY A 339 29.03 21.43 17.27
N ALA A 340 30.03 20.59 16.97
CA ALA A 340 29.85 19.37 16.20
C ALA A 340 29.47 18.19 17.12
N LEU A 341 28.55 17.35 16.66
CA LEU A 341 28.13 16.14 17.38
C LEU A 341 29.33 15.20 17.56
N LYS A 342 29.67 14.88 18.82
CA LYS A 342 30.82 14.05 19.23
C LYS A 342 30.40 12.63 19.59
N SER A 343 29.32 12.48 20.33
CA SER A 343 28.80 11.16 20.72
C SER A 343 27.27 11.17 20.81
N VAL A 344 26.68 9.99 20.65
CA VAL A 344 25.24 9.78 20.76
C VAL A 344 24.99 8.49 21.52
N GLU A 345 24.19 8.58 22.58
CA GLU A 345 23.82 7.45 23.42
C GLU A 345 22.29 7.33 23.52
N LEU A 346 21.83 6.09 23.73
CA LEU A 346 20.43 5.79 23.96
C LEU A 346 20.29 5.49 25.45
N VAL A 347 19.67 6.40 26.20
CA VAL A 347 19.57 6.34 27.66
C VAL A 347 18.15 5.99 28.07
N GLU A 348 17.99 5.27 29.17
CA GLU A 348 16.69 4.95 29.76
C GLU A 348 16.25 6.10 30.66
N THR A 349 15.01 6.58 30.49
CA THR A 349 14.49 7.73 31.26
C THR A 349 14.08 7.34 32.68
N GLY A 350 14.00 6.03 32.96
CA GLY A 350 13.47 5.47 34.20
C GLY A 350 11.94 5.30 34.19
N ASN A 351 11.26 5.77 33.14
CA ASN A 351 9.82 5.59 32.97
C ASN A 351 9.51 4.24 32.32
N GLU A 352 8.47 3.57 32.82
CA GLU A 352 7.93 2.37 32.18
C GLU A 352 6.74 2.74 31.29
N VAL A 353 6.84 2.38 30.02
CA VAL A 353 5.83 2.68 29.00
C VAL A 353 5.39 1.41 28.28
N LYS A 354 4.21 1.44 27.67
CA LYS A 354 3.64 0.32 26.89
C LYS A 354 3.83 0.50 25.38
N TYR A 355 4.87 1.22 24.97
CA TYR A 355 5.19 1.43 23.57
C TYR A 355 6.70 1.38 23.33
N VAL A 356 7.08 1.12 22.08
CA VAL A 356 8.43 1.32 21.57
C VAL A 356 8.41 2.50 20.62
N ASP A 357 9.19 3.54 20.92
CA ASP A 357 9.34 4.71 20.05
C ASP A 357 10.34 4.43 18.92
N TYR A 358 9.83 4.03 17.76
CA TYR A 358 10.66 3.76 16.59
C TYR A 358 11.21 5.03 15.94
N HIS A 359 10.60 6.19 16.18
CA HIS A 359 11.14 7.45 15.68
C HIS A 359 12.45 7.79 16.40
N VAL A 360 12.47 7.67 17.74
CA VAL A 360 13.69 7.81 18.55
C VAL A 360 14.74 6.78 18.16
N LEU A 361 14.36 5.49 18.04
CA LEU A 361 15.33 4.45 17.66
C LEU A 361 15.94 4.71 16.27
N LEU A 362 15.13 5.07 15.27
CA LEU A 362 15.63 5.36 13.93
C LEU A 362 16.52 6.61 13.91
N ASP A 363 16.22 7.62 14.72
CA ASP A 363 17.05 8.82 14.89
C ASP A 363 18.41 8.52 15.51
N TYR A 364 18.42 7.74 16.59
CA TYR A 364 19.64 7.27 17.22
C TYR A 364 20.54 6.53 16.22
N TYR A 365 19.99 5.57 15.48
CA TYR A 365 20.78 4.78 14.53
C TYR A 365 21.26 5.61 13.33
N GLU A 366 20.50 6.59 12.86
CA GLU A 366 20.95 7.51 11.79
C GLU A 366 22.12 8.38 12.27
N LYS A 367 22.01 9.00 13.45
CA LYS A 367 23.08 9.80 14.07
C LYS A 367 24.34 8.97 14.30
N LYS A 368 24.19 7.78 14.88
CA LYS A 368 25.30 6.84 15.12
C LYS A 368 26.00 6.41 13.83
N ARG A 369 25.25 6.14 12.76
CA ARG A 369 25.81 5.80 11.44
C ARG A 369 26.56 6.98 10.83
N ASN A 370 26.05 8.20 10.98
CA ASN A 370 26.71 9.40 10.51
C ASN A 370 28.04 9.68 11.24
N LEU A 371 28.09 9.45 12.56
CA LEU A 371 29.34 9.47 13.32
C LEU A 371 30.31 8.39 12.84
N ALA A 372 29.86 7.12 12.75
CA ALA A 372 30.70 6.02 12.27
C ALA A 372 31.28 6.26 10.86
N ARG A 373 30.55 6.94 9.98
CA ARG A 373 31.06 7.37 8.66
C ARG A 373 32.18 8.39 8.76
N ARG A 374 32.04 9.37 9.66
CA ARG A 374 33.04 10.42 9.89
C ARG A 374 34.30 9.84 10.53
N ASP A 375 34.12 8.86 11.42
CA ASP A 375 35.20 8.27 12.23
C ASP A 375 35.76 6.96 11.62
N TRP A 376 35.37 6.62 10.40
CA TRP A 376 35.75 5.37 9.69
C TRP A 376 35.55 4.08 10.48
N GLN A 377 34.48 4.02 11.27
CA GLN A 377 34.07 2.85 12.03
C GLN A 377 33.09 1.96 11.24
N THR A 378 32.88 0.73 11.73
CA THR A 378 31.92 -0.21 11.14
C THR A 378 30.49 0.35 11.20
N ILE A 379 29.87 0.55 10.02
CA ILE A 379 28.52 1.08 9.91
C ILE A 379 27.47 -0.02 10.18
N GLY A 380 26.73 0.08 11.29
CA GLY A 380 25.68 -0.87 11.67
C GLY A 380 24.46 -0.88 10.74
N LYS A 381 23.70 -1.98 10.67
CA LYS A 381 22.54 -2.14 9.76
C LYS A 381 21.25 -1.49 10.31
N ILE A 382 20.77 -0.42 9.67
CA ILE A 382 19.46 0.22 9.97
C ILE A 382 18.27 -0.47 9.28
N LYS A 383 18.54 -1.25 8.22
CA LYS A 383 17.50 -1.90 7.39
C LYS A 383 16.61 -2.86 8.18
N ASP A 384 17.20 -3.61 9.10
CA ASP A 384 16.46 -4.61 9.89
C ASP A 384 15.53 -3.94 10.89
N LEU A 385 15.96 -2.82 11.51
CA LEU A 385 15.11 -2.01 12.38
C LEU A 385 13.92 -1.41 11.62
N LYS A 386 14.16 -0.85 10.43
CA LYS A 386 13.08 -0.36 9.55
C LYS A 386 12.09 -1.46 9.16
N SER A 387 12.60 -2.65 8.86
CA SER A 387 11.75 -3.79 8.51
C SER A 387 10.91 -4.26 9.70
N GLY A 388 11.49 -4.26 10.90
CA GLY A 388 10.80 -4.49 12.16
C GLY A 388 9.69 -3.48 12.40
N TYR A 389 10.01 -2.19 12.32
CA TYR A 389 9.04 -1.09 12.41
C TYR A 389 7.86 -1.27 11.44
N LEU A 390 8.17 -1.44 10.15
CA LEU A 390 7.17 -1.59 9.11
C LEU A 390 6.24 -2.76 9.39
N SER A 391 6.76 -3.91 9.87
CA SER A 391 5.90 -5.07 10.16
C SER A 391 4.84 -4.78 11.23
N GLN A 392 5.17 -3.95 12.23
CA GLN A 392 4.23 -3.54 13.26
C GLN A 392 3.20 -2.53 12.73
N VAL A 393 3.67 -1.56 11.93
CA VAL A 393 2.77 -0.60 11.28
C VAL A 393 1.77 -1.32 10.37
N ILE A 394 2.24 -2.23 9.51
CA ILE A 394 1.37 -3.01 8.63
C ILE A 394 0.34 -3.79 9.47
N HIS A 395 0.75 -4.36 10.60
CA HIS A 395 -0.18 -5.07 11.48
C HIS A 395 -1.29 -4.13 12.00
N LYS A 396 -0.93 -2.95 12.53
CA LYS A 396 -1.89 -1.97 13.03
C LYS A 396 -2.83 -1.47 11.94
N ILE A 397 -2.32 -1.15 10.75
CA ILE A 397 -3.16 -0.72 9.61
C ILE A 397 -4.12 -1.83 9.19
N CYS A 398 -3.67 -3.09 9.11
CA CYS A 398 -4.57 -4.22 8.82
C CYS A 398 -5.66 -4.39 9.88
N GLN A 399 -5.37 -4.17 11.16
CA GLN A 399 -6.39 -4.19 12.22
C GLN A 399 -7.41 -3.06 12.04
N LEU A 400 -6.96 -1.84 11.70
CA LEU A 400 -7.86 -0.71 11.44
C LEU A 400 -8.75 -0.96 10.22
N ILE A 401 -8.20 -1.48 9.12
CA ILE A 401 -8.96 -1.85 7.91
C ILE A 401 -10.12 -2.77 8.27
N LEU A 402 -9.86 -3.81 9.07
CA LEU A 402 -10.88 -4.79 9.46
C LEU A 402 -11.84 -4.25 10.53
N LYS A 403 -11.35 -3.46 11.49
CA LYS A 403 -12.16 -2.85 12.55
C LYS A 403 -13.21 -1.90 11.97
N TYR A 404 -12.86 -1.15 10.94
CA TYR A 404 -13.68 -0.10 10.36
C TYR A 404 -14.28 -0.45 8.99
N ASP A 405 -14.09 -1.65 8.44
CA ASP A 405 -14.44 -1.98 7.04
C ASP A 405 -14.02 -0.86 6.07
N ALA A 406 -12.73 -0.51 6.11
CA ALA A 406 -12.23 0.73 5.53
C ALA A 406 -11.34 0.51 4.30
N ILE A 407 -11.40 1.44 3.36
CA ILE A 407 -10.39 1.58 2.31
C ILE A 407 -9.18 2.38 2.81
N VAL A 408 -8.05 2.29 2.12
CA VAL A 408 -6.83 3.04 2.47
C VAL A 408 -6.56 4.09 1.40
N VAL A 409 -6.33 5.33 1.83
CA VAL A 409 -6.01 6.46 0.94
C VAL A 409 -4.67 7.06 1.36
N MET A 410 -3.80 7.29 0.38
CA MET A 410 -2.48 7.86 0.57
C MET A 410 -2.22 8.93 -0.48
N GLU A 411 -1.19 9.75 -0.31
CA GLU A 411 -0.87 10.73 -1.35
C GLU A 411 -0.09 10.10 -2.51
N ASP A 412 -0.47 10.49 -3.72
CA ASP A 412 0.25 10.26 -4.95
C ASP A 412 1.50 11.15 -5.01
N LEU A 413 2.66 10.57 -4.70
CA LEU A 413 3.94 11.23 -4.84
C LEU A 413 4.69 10.68 -6.04
N ASN A 414 5.25 11.59 -6.83
CA ASN A 414 6.14 11.25 -7.92
C ASN A 414 7.32 10.38 -7.40
N VAL A 415 7.65 9.32 -8.14
CA VAL A 415 8.75 8.39 -7.87
C VAL A 415 10.08 9.12 -7.61
N GLU A 416 10.37 10.19 -8.35
CA GLU A 416 11.58 11.00 -8.14
C GLU A 416 11.58 11.73 -6.79
N PHE A 417 10.41 12.20 -6.36
CA PHE A 417 10.25 12.84 -5.05
C PHE A 417 10.43 11.81 -3.92
N LYS A 418 9.83 10.62 -4.06
CA LYS A 418 10.03 9.49 -3.14
C LYS A 418 11.51 9.10 -3.05
N ALA A 419 12.22 9.05 -4.17
CA ALA A 419 13.65 8.75 -4.24
C ALA A 419 14.51 9.85 -3.60
N LYS A 420 14.22 11.13 -3.86
CA LYS A 420 14.94 12.27 -3.24
C LYS A 420 14.79 12.28 -1.72
N ARG A 421 13.60 12.03 -1.18
CA ARG A 421 13.40 11.91 0.28
C ARG A 421 14.09 10.67 0.87
N ALA A 422 14.03 9.52 0.19
CA ALA A 422 14.74 8.32 0.62
C ALA A 422 16.27 8.47 0.62
N ALA A 423 16.81 9.29 -0.29
CA ALA A 423 18.24 9.59 -0.37
C ALA A 423 18.69 10.64 0.65
N LYS A 424 17.83 11.61 1.00
CA LYS A 424 18.16 12.71 1.94
C LYS A 424 17.87 12.39 3.41
N VAL A 425 16.89 11.54 3.68
CA VAL A 425 16.47 11.19 5.05
C VAL A 425 16.62 9.68 5.21
N GLU A 426 17.66 9.26 5.94
CA GLU A 426 18.00 7.85 6.09
C GLU A 426 16.96 7.11 6.94
N LYS A 427 16.01 7.80 7.58
CA LYS A 427 14.81 7.23 8.24
C LYS A 427 13.66 6.90 7.30
N SER A 428 13.64 7.42 6.06
CA SER A 428 12.53 7.22 5.13
C SER A 428 12.19 5.74 4.93
N VAL A 429 10.94 5.37 5.21
CA VAL A 429 10.39 4.00 5.05
C VAL A 429 9.32 3.91 3.95
N TYR A 430 9.04 5.03 3.27
CA TYR A 430 7.82 5.27 2.50
C TYR A 430 7.58 4.28 1.35
N LYS A 431 8.56 4.10 0.45
CA LYS A 431 8.40 3.16 -0.68
C LYS A 431 8.23 1.71 -0.21
N ASN A 432 8.92 1.34 0.87
CA ASN A 432 8.83 -0.01 1.42
C ASN A 432 7.52 -0.24 2.18
N PHE A 433 6.93 0.81 2.76
CA PHE A 433 5.62 0.75 3.43
C PHE A 433 4.50 0.38 2.45
N GLU A 434 4.32 1.14 1.36
CA GLU A 434 3.24 0.92 0.40
C GLU A 434 3.29 -0.51 -0.18
N LEU A 435 4.49 -0.96 -0.59
CA LEU A 435 4.69 -2.30 -1.14
C LEU A 435 4.49 -3.39 -0.07
N ALA A 436 4.92 -3.18 1.17
CA ALA A 436 4.72 -4.14 2.25
C ALA A 436 3.23 -4.26 2.63
N LEU A 437 2.51 -3.14 2.69
CA LEU A 437 1.07 -3.13 2.92
C LEU A 437 0.34 -3.87 1.80
N ALA A 438 0.61 -3.52 0.54
CA ALA A 438 -0.03 -4.17 -0.60
C ALA A 438 0.26 -5.67 -0.64
N ARG A 439 1.49 -6.11 -0.35
CA ARG A 439 1.83 -7.54 -0.27
C ARG A 439 1.13 -8.25 0.89
N LYS A 440 0.98 -7.60 2.04
CA LYS A 440 0.27 -8.19 3.18
C LYS A 440 -1.23 -8.28 2.93
N LEU A 441 -1.82 -7.27 2.30
CA LEU A 441 -3.23 -7.24 1.92
C LEU A 441 -3.56 -8.20 0.76
N ASN A 442 -2.56 -8.61 -0.03
CA ASN A 442 -2.78 -9.61 -1.07
C ASN A 442 -3.13 -10.99 -0.49
N HIS A 443 -2.65 -11.25 0.73
CA HIS A 443 -2.99 -12.46 1.48
C HIS A 443 -2.88 -12.22 2.99
N LEU A 444 -3.99 -11.80 3.59
CA LEU A 444 -4.09 -11.43 5.01
C LEU A 444 -4.75 -12.55 5.82
N ILE A 445 -3.92 -13.26 6.58
CA ILE A 445 -4.32 -14.25 7.59
C ILE A 445 -4.32 -13.62 8.98
N LEU A 446 -5.40 -13.88 9.72
CA LEU A 446 -5.60 -13.54 11.12
C LEU A 446 -5.26 -14.76 11.98
N LYS A 447 -4.26 -14.61 12.85
CA LYS A 447 -3.67 -15.72 13.61
C LYS A 447 -4.59 -16.29 14.70
N ASP A 448 -5.64 -15.55 15.03
CA ASP A 448 -6.66 -15.86 16.01
C ASP A 448 -7.91 -16.53 15.41
N LYS A 449 -7.99 -16.62 14.08
CA LYS A 449 -9.10 -17.27 13.37
C LYS A 449 -8.82 -18.75 13.11
N SER A 450 -9.88 -19.55 13.11
CA SER A 450 -9.79 -20.96 12.72
C SER A 450 -9.50 -21.08 11.23
N ILE A 451 -8.99 -22.24 10.81
CA ILE A 451 -8.53 -22.49 9.45
C ILE A 451 -9.59 -22.20 8.36
N ASN A 452 -10.87 -22.46 8.63
CA ASN A 452 -11.99 -22.33 7.68
C ASN A 452 -12.84 -21.07 7.86
N ASP A 453 -12.53 -20.24 8.86
CA ASP A 453 -13.22 -18.96 9.10
C ASP A 453 -12.73 -17.90 8.12
N ILE A 454 -13.53 -16.87 7.88
CA ILE A 454 -13.08 -15.70 7.11
C ILE A 454 -11.89 -15.05 7.85
N GLY A 455 -10.79 -14.84 7.12
CA GLY A 455 -9.50 -14.42 7.68
C GLY A 455 -8.63 -15.57 8.19
N GLY A 456 -9.14 -16.81 8.22
CA GLY A 456 -8.40 -18.03 8.49
C GLY A 456 -7.44 -18.41 7.36
N THR A 457 -6.69 -19.50 7.53
CA THR A 457 -5.63 -19.88 6.57
C THR A 457 -6.15 -20.34 5.21
N LEU A 458 -7.33 -20.97 5.15
CA LEU A 458 -7.95 -21.42 3.89
C LEU A 458 -8.97 -20.42 3.33
N LYS A 459 -9.30 -19.37 4.09
CA LYS A 459 -10.19 -18.27 3.65
C LYS A 459 -9.63 -16.91 4.04
N ALA A 460 -8.34 -16.72 3.77
CA ALA A 460 -7.64 -15.47 4.07
C ALA A 460 -8.22 -14.32 3.24
N TYR A 461 -8.15 -13.10 3.78
CA TYR A 461 -8.56 -11.92 3.02
C TYR A 461 -7.59 -11.66 1.86
N GLN A 462 -8.14 -11.29 0.71
CA GLN A 462 -7.41 -10.71 -0.40
C GLN A 462 -8.02 -9.33 -0.71
N LEU A 463 -7.35 -8.28 -0.28
CA LEU A 463 -7.80 -6.88 -0.40
C LEU A 463 -7.00 -6.09 -1.44
N THR A 464 -5.93 -6.69 -1.97
CA THR A 464 -5.15 -6.18 -3.10
C THR A 464 -4.81 -7.31 -4.09
N PRO A 465 -4.67 -6.98 -5.39
CA PRO A 465 -4.20 -7.95 -6.37
C PRO A 465 -2.70 -8.25 -6.19
N VAL A 466 -2.26 -9.39 -6.74
CA VAL A 466 -0.87 -9.83 -6.66
C VAL A 466 0.05 -8.86 -7.40
N ILE A 467 1.23 -8.58 -6.83
CA ILE A 467 2.28 -7.76 -7.46
C ILE A 467 3.40 -8.69 -7.92
N PRO A 468 3.47 -9.09 -9.20
CA PRO A 468 4.59 -9.84 -9.73
C PRO A 468 5.91 -9.07 -9.58
N ALA A 469 7.02 -9.79 -9.40
CA ALA A 469 8.34 -9.18 -9.21
C ALA A 469 8.73 -8.21 -10.35
N ASN A 470 8.32 -8.51 -11.59
CA ASN A 470 8.61 -7.68 -12.76
C ASN A 470 7.62 -6.51 -12.95
N ASP A 471 6.58 -6.42 -12.13
CA ASP A 471 5.46 -5.47 -12.28
C ASP A 471 5.41 -4.41 -11.16
N VAL A 472 6.45 -4.31 -10.33
CA VAL A 472 6.52 -3.25 -9.29
C VAL A 472 6.39 -1.85 -9.89
N GLY A 473 6.91 -1.63 -11.10
CA GLY A 473 6.76 -0.36 -11.80
C GLY A 473 5.33 -0.02 -12.23
N LYS A 474 4.45 -1.03 -12.41
CA LYS A 474 3.02 -0.80 -12.66
C LYS A 474 2.31 -0.40 -11.37
N PHE A 475 2.63 -1.08 -10.26
CA PHE A 475 2.13 -0.73 -8.94
C PHE A 475 2.53 0.71 -8.56
N ASP A 476 3.80 1.09 -8.74
CA ASP A 476 4.33 2.42 -8.41
C ASP A 476 3.62 3.57 -9.15
N LYS A 477 2.92 3.30 -10.26
CA LYS A 477 2.21 4.30 -11.09
C LYS A 477 0.69 4.19 -10.98
N ALA A 478 0.17 3.25 -10.23
CA ALA A 478 -1.26 2.99 -10.17
C ALA A 478 -1.96 3.96 -9.22
N SER A 479 -3.02 4.64 -9.69
CA SER A 479 -3.87 5.48 -8.84
C SER A 479 -4.79 4.67 -7.90
N GLN A 480 -4.90 3.36 -8.15
CA GLN A 480 -5.60 2.40 -7.31
C GLN A 480 -4.89 1.03 -7.37
N TRP A 481 -4.79 0.36 -6.22
CA TRP A 481 -4.40 -1.05 -6.13
C TRP A 481 -5.28 -1.78 -5.12
N GLY A 482 -6.35 -2.44 -5.60
CA GLY A 482 -7.35 -3.04 -4.71
C GLY A 482 -8.08 -1.97 -3.88
N ILE A 483 -8.08 -2.11 -2.56
CA ILE A 483 -8.66 -1.12 -1.63
C ILE A 483 -7.74 0.09 -1.35
N MET A 484 -6.54 0.13 -1.95
CA MET A 484 -5.60 1.25 -1.79
C MET A 484 -5.80 2.27 -2.91
N PHE A 485 -5.98 3.54 -2.55
CA PHE A 485 -6.17 4.67 -3.47
C PHE A 485 -5.13 5.75 -3.23
N TYR A 486 -4.78 6.46 -4.30
CA TYR A 486 -3.79 7.53 -4.27
C TYR A 486 -4.42 8.87 -4.70
N VAL A 487 -4.28 9.89 -3.86
CA VAL A 487 -4.85 11.24 -4.07
C VAL A 487 -3.76 12.30 -4.10
N ARG A 488 -4.04 13.46 -4.69
CA ARG A 488 -3.05 14.55 -4.75
C ARG A 488 -2.76 15.14 -3.37
N ALA A 489 -1.48 15.30 -3.03
CA ALA A 489 -1.00 15.86 -1.76
C ALA A 489 -1.34 17.35 -1.54
N ASN A 490 -1.73 18.08 -2.59
CA ASN A 490 -1.88 19.53 -2.49
C ASN A 490 -2.92 19.93 -1.43
N TYR A 491 -2.53 20.88 -0.58
CA TYR A 491 -3.36 21.50 0.45
C TYR A 491 -3.89 20.55 1.55
N THR A 492 -3.44 19.30 1.64
CA THR A 492 -3.90 18.38 2.69
C THR A 492 -3.49 18.85 4.09
N SER A 493 -2.22 19.24 4.30
CA SER A 493 -1.75 19.67 5.62
C SER A 493 -1.97 21.17 5.92
N ILE A 494 -2.42 21.96 4.95
CA ILE A 494 -2.55 23.43 5.03
C ILE A 494 -3.95 23.93 4.66
N THR A 495 -4.97 23.11 4.91
CA THR A 495 -6.38 23.51 4.87
C THR A 495 -6.89 23.58 6.31
N ASP A 496 -7.57 24.66 6.67
CA ASP A 496 -8.29 24.80 7.93
C ASP A 496 -9.44 23.77 7.99
N PRO A 497 -9.41 22.83 8.94
CA PRO A 497 -10.45 21.81 9.02
C PRO A 497 -11.82 22.37 9.43
N LEU A 498 -11.89 23.53 10.11
CA LEU A 498 -13.16 24.13 10.55
C LEU A 498 -13.89 24.87 9.44
N THR A 499 -13.18 25.64 8.62
CA THR A 499 -13.78 26.52 7.61
C THR A 499 -13.57 26.01 6.18
N GLY A 500 -12.63 25.09 5.98
CA GLY A 500 -12.15 24.71 4.65
C GLY A 500 -11.22 25.76 4.02
N TRP A 501 -10.82 26.80 4.76
CA TRP A 501 -9.96 27.84 4.24
C TRP A 501 -8.54 27.34 3.95
N ARG A 502 -7.94 27.81 2.86
CA ARG A 502 -6.52 27.69 2.55
C ARG A 502 -6.02 28.97 1.89
N GLN A 503 -4.72 29.10 1.68
CA GLN A 503 -4.18 30.23 0.93
C GLN A 503 -4.69 30.22 -0.53
N HIS A 504 -5.37 31.29 -0.93
CA HIS A 504 -5.82 31.53 -2.32
C HIS A 504 -5.09 32.69 -2.99
N LYS A 505 -4.66 33.69 -2.21
CA LYS A 505 -4.01 34.91 -2.67
C LYS A 505 -2.55 34.92 -2.17
N TYR A 506 -1.62 35.17 -3.09
CA TYR A 506 -0.19 35.23 -2.80
C TYR A 506 0.45 36.39 -3.56
N ILE A 507 1.39 37.06 -2.90
CA ILE A 507 2.27 38.07 -3.50
C ILE A 507 3.68 37.89 -2.96
N SER A 508 4.71 38.00 -3.81
CA SER A 508 6.08 37.73 -3.40
C SER A 508 6.62 38.85 -2.51
N ASN A 509 7.37 38.50 -1.46
CA ASN A 509 8.14 39.47 -0.66
C ASN A 509 9.14 40.28 -1.51
N SER A 510 9.56 39.73 -2.66
CA SER A 510 10.47 40.40 -3.59
C SER A 510 9.78 41.33 -4.62
N ASP A 511 8.45 41.28 -4.77
CA ASP A 511 7.74 42.08 -5.78
C ASP A 511 7.90 43.59 -5.57
N ASN A 512 7.94 44.38 -6.64
CA ASN A 512 8.11 45.83 -6.54
C ASN A 512 6.90 46.50 -5.85
N ILE A 513 7.10 47.72 -5.34
CA ILE A 513 6.07 48.44 -4.58
C ILE A 513 4.79 48.65 -5.40
N GLY A 514 4.89 48.93 -6.71
CA GLY A 514 3.71 49.13 -7.55
C GLY A 514 2.80 47.91 -7.61
N LYS A 515 3.35 46.69 -7.77
CA LYS A 515 2.56 45.45 -7.72
C LYS A 515 1.95 45.20 -6.34
N ILE A 516 2.65 45.59 -5.29
CA ILE A 516 2.16 45.47 -3.91
C ILE A 516 0.97 46.40 -3.69
N GLN A 517 1.07 47.64 -4.16
CA GLN A 517 -0.01 48.62 -4.13
C GLN A 517 -1.24 48.13 -4.90
N GLU A 518 -1.03 47.51 -6.08
CA GLU A 518 -2.11 46.91 -6.87
C GLU A 518 -2.79 45.73 -6.13
N PHE A 519 -2.02 44.89 -5.44
CA PHE A 519 -2.56 43.77 -4.66
C PHE A 519 -3.45 44.23 -3.49
N PHE A 520 -3.12 45.38 -2.89
CA PHE A 520 -3.90 46.05 -1.84
C PHE A 520 -4.69 47.24 -2.38
N ASN A 521 -5.07 47.23 -3.66
CA ASN A 521 -5.86 48.30 -4.25
C ASN A 521 -7.21 48.45 -3.50
N PRO A 522 -7.65 49.68 -3.17
CA PRO A 522 -8.88 49.90 -2.41
C PRO A 522 -10.17 49.40 -3.09
N ASP A 523 -10.22 49.31 -4.41
CA ASP A 523 -11.44 48.93 -5.14
C ASP A 523 -11.48 47.44 -5.52
N SER A 524 -10.33 46.84 -5.84
CA SER A 524 -10.26 45.47 -6.38
C SER A 524 -9.32 44.52 -5.64
N GLY A 525 -8.51 45.05 -4.71
CA GLY A 525 -7.49 44.30 -3.98
C GLY A 525 -8.00 43.66 -2.68
N VAL A 526 -7.06 43.18 -1.87
CA VAL A 526 -7.34 42.74 -0.50
C VAL A 526 -7.69 43.95 0.35
N GLN A 527 -8.90 43.96 0.91
CA GLN A 527 -9.42 45.05 1.73
C GLN A 527 -9.00 44.88 3.17
N ILE A 528 -8.51 45.95 3.80
CA ILE A 528 -7.98 45.97 5.15
C ILE A 528 -8.82 46.94 5.98
N ASN A 529 -9.44 46.41 7.02
CA ASN A 529 -10.28 47.18 7.93
C ASN A 529 -9.98 46.75 9.37
N TYR A 530 -10.33 47.58 10.35
CA TYR A 530 -10.33 47.17 11.74
C TYR A 530 -11.72 46.66 12.14
N ASP A 531 -11.79 45.46 12.67
CA ASP A 531 -13.01 44.85 13.18
C ASP A 531 -13.19 45.24 14.65
N THR A 532 -14.21 46.03 14.94
CA THR A 532 -14.48 46.56 16.28
C THR A 532 -15.17 45.55 17.20
N GLU A 533 -15.83 44.53 16.66
CA GLU A 533 -16.42 43.46 17.48
C GLU A 533 -15.33 42.52 17.98
N LYS A 534 -14.44 42.09 17.08
CA LYS A 534 -13.35 41.15 17.37
C LYS A 534 -12.05 41.84 17.79
N GLN A 535 -12.04 43.17 17.81
CA GLN A 535 -10.89 44.03 18.19
C GLN A 535 -9.60 43.65 17.47
N CYS A 536 -9.66 43.47 16.14
CA CYS A 536 -8.52 42.99 15.35
C CYS A 536 -8.52 43.51 13.92
N TYR A 537 -7.40 43.35 13.20
CA TYR A 537 -7.33 43.71 11.78
C TYR A 537 -7.93 42.62 10.91
N ARG A 538 -8.88 42.99 10.03
CA ARG A 538 -9.58 42.12 9.09
C ARG A 538 -9.11 42.37 7.66
N PHE A 539 -8.82 41.29 6.95
CA PHE A 539 -8.39 41.26 5.55
C PHE A 539 -9.42 40.51 4.71
N SER A 540 -10.17 41.23 3.88
CA SER A 540 -11.29 40.72 3.10
C SER A 540 -10.95 40.57 1.62
N TYR A 541 -11.31 39.44 1.00
CA TYR A 541 -11.17 39.25 -0.44
C TYR A 541 -12.14 38.20 -1.00
N GLY A 542 -12.44 38.29 -2.31
CA GLY A 542 -13.19 37.28 -3.04
C GLY A 542 -12.30 36.16 -3.61
N GLN A 543 -12.67 34.91 -3.36
CA GLN A 543 -12.21 33.72 -4.08
C GLN A 543 -13.17 33.44 -5.25
N GLN A 544 -12.66 33.51 -6.47
CA GLN A 544 -13.44 33.22 -7.68
C GLN A 544 -13.34 31.73 -8.06
N PHE A 545 -14.47 31.13 -8.41
CA PHE A 545 -14.58 29.77 -8.93
C PHE A 545 -14.88 29.77 -10.43
N ASP A 546 -14.64 28.62 -11.09
CA ASP A 546 -14.83 28.44 -12.54
C ASP A 546 -16.29 28.66 -13.01
N ASP A 547 -17.26 28.54 -12.10
CA ASP A 547 -18.69 28.80 -12.36
C ASP A 547 -19.08 30.28 -12.13
N ASN A 548 -18.10 31.17 -12.01
CA ASN A 548 -18.25 32.59 -11.68
C ASN A 548 -18.84 32.87 -10.29
N THR A 549 -18.99 31.87 -9.43
CA THR A 549 -19.32 32.12 -8.02
C THR A 549 -18.12 32.75 -7.32
N ILE A 550 -18.39 33.65 -6.37
CA ILE A 550 -17.37 34.31 -5.56
C ILE A 550 -17.67 34.03 -4.09
N LYS A 551 -16.78 33.31 -3.41
CA LYS A 551 -16.82 33.16 -1.96
C LYS A 551 -16.00 34.26 -1.31
N GLN A 552 -16.60 35.01 -0.39
CA GLN A 552 -15.89 36.04 0.37
C GLN A 552 -15.15 35.40 1.54
N TRP A 553 -13.93 35.86 1.79
CA TRP A 553 -13.10 35.42 2.89
C TRP A 553 -12.62 36.60 3.71
N ASP A 554 -12.79 36.49 5.02
CA ASP A 554 -12.24 37.40 6.01
C ASP A 554 -11.16 36.69 6.82
N LEU A 555 -9.94 37.23 6.79
CA LEU A 555 -8.83 36.78 7.62
C LEU A 555 -8.56 37.80 8.71
N PHE A 556 -8.35 37.33 9.93
CA PHE A 556 -8.22 38.18 11.10
C PHE A 556 -6.82 38.03 11.69
N ALA A 557 -6.14 39.16 11.88
CA ALA A 557 -4.94 39.24 12.69
C ALA A 557 -5.32 39.60 14.14
N TYR A 558 -5.79 38.59 14.89
CA TYR A 558 -6.29 38.73 16.25
C TYR A 558 -5.19 38.54 17.30
N GLU A 559 -5.48 38.95 18.54
CA GLU A 559 -4.56 38.80 19.66
C GLU A 559 -4.28 37.31 19.96
N GLY A 560 -2.99 36.94 20.00
CA GLY A 560 -2.58 35.53 20.16
C GLY A 560 -2.42 34.75 18.85
N LEU A 561 -2.58 35.40 17.69
CA LEU A 561 -2.18 34.82 16.39
C LEU A 561 -0.67 34.89 16.21
N GLU A 562 -0.02 33.73 16.34
CA GLU A 562 1.43 33.58 16.37
C GLU A 562 1.96 33.01 15.05
N ARG A 563 3.12 33.48 14.61
CA ARG A 563 3.82 32.94 13.43
C ARG A 563 5.27 32.67 13.71
N PHE A 564 5.74 31.52 13.25
CA PHE A 564 7.13 31.10 13.38
C PHE A 564 7.80 31.12 12.00
N TYR A 565 8.83 31.95 11.85
CA TYR A 565 9.52 32.18 10.59
C TYR A 565 11.01 31.84 10.72
N TRP A 566 11.54 31.07 9.77
CA TRP A 566 12.97 30.76 9.72
C TRP A 566 13.75 31.90 9.06
N ASP A 567 14.55 32.59 9.86
CA ASP A 567 15.45 33.63 9.38
C ASP A 567 16.73 32.99 8.83
N ASN A 568 16.84 32.92 7.50
CA ASN A 568 18.02 32.36 6.83
C ASN A 568 19.33 33.09 7.16
N LYS A 569 19.29 34.39 7.49
CA LYS A 569 20.51 35.16 7.80
C LYS A 569 21.06 34.78 9.16
N ASN A 570 20.18 34.71 10.16
CA ASN A 570 20.55 34.40 11.54
C ASN A 570 20.49 32.90 11.86
N ARG A 571 20.01 32.08 10.92
CA ARG A 571 19.80 30.63 11.07
C ARG A 571 19.02 30.30 12.34
N SER A 572 17.98 31.10 12.62
CA SER A 572 17.15 30.98 13.82
C SER A 572 15.67 31.14 13.48
N VAL A 573 14.82 30.58 14.34
CA VAL A 573 13.37 30.77 14.24
C VAL A 573 12.99 32.05 14.98
N LYS A 574 12.26 32.94 14.31
CA LYS A 574 11.66 34.14 14.92
C LYS A 574 10.18 33.92 15.12
N LYS A 575 9.69 34.34 16.29
CA LYS A 575 8.26 34.34 16.65
C LYS A 575 7.70 35.75 16.46
N TYR A 576 6.56 35.85 15.79
CA TYR A 576 5.83 37.09 15.56
C TYR A 576 4.42 37.00 16.15
N SER A 577 3.96 38.09 16.78
CA SER A 577 2.56 38.30 17.16
C SER A 577 1.92 39.17 16.08
N LEU A 578 1.09 38.58 15.20
CA LEU A 578 0.64 39.31 14.01
C LEU A 578 -0.20 40.54 14.33
N TYR A 579 -1.04 40.49 15.36
CA TYR A 579 -1.79 41.66 15.82
C TYR A 579 -0.86 42.83 16.16
N THR A 580 0.19 42.57 16.96
CA THR A 580 1.17 43.58 17.37
C THR A 580 1.95 44.16 16.20
N GLU A 581 2.35 43.31 15.25
CA GLU A 581 3.09 43.75 14.06
C GLU A 581 2.23 44.61 13.13
N PHE A 582 0.96 44.26 12.94
CA PHE A 582 0.03 45.10 12.17
C PHE A 582 -0.34 46.39 12.91
N GLU A 583 -0.49 46.35 14.23
CA GLU A 583 -0.69 47.54 15.07
C GLU A 583 0.48 48.52 14.92
N HIS A 584 1.71 48.03 14.86
CA HIS A 584 2.88 48.87 14.59
C HIS A 584 2.92 49.43 13.16
N ILE A 585 2.50 48.66 12.16
CA ILE A 585 2.47 49.12 10.75
C ILE A 585 1.40 50.19 10.54
N PHE A 586 0.26 50.06 11.22
CA PHE A 586 -0.91 50.90 11.04
C PHE A 586 -1.08 51.93 12.18
N SER A 587 -0.06 52.16 13.00
CA SER A 587 -0.15 52.99 14.22
C SER A 587 -0.65 54.41 13.96
N ASP A 588 -0.26 54.97 12.81
CA ASP A 588 -0.54 56.36 12.44
C ASP A 588 -1.84 56.51 11.64
N LEU A 589 -2.60 55.41 11.48
CA LEU A 589 -3.81 55.36 10.66
C LEU A 589 -5.07 55.35 11.50
N ASP A 590 -6.14 55.93 10.97
CA ASP A 590 -7.46 55.96 11.59
C ASP A 590 -8.15 54.59 11.42
N LYS A 591 -8.22 53.81 12.51
CA LYS A 591 -8.85 52.48 12.54
C LYS A 591 -10.33 52.49 12.18
N SER A 592 -11.01 53.64 12.27
CA SER A 592 -12.45 53.75 11.95
C SER A 592 -12.72 53.79 10.44
N LYS A 593 -11.68 53.95 9.62
CA LYS A 593 -11.77 54.04 8.16
C LYS A 593 -11.05 52.88 7.50
N ASN A 594 -11.42 52.60 6.25
CA ASN A 594 -10.71 51.61 5.43
C ASN A 594 -9.22 51.99 5.32
N ILE A 595 -8.34 51.04 5.62
CA ILE A 595 -6.89 51.27 5.71
C ILE A 595 -6.28 51.43 4.31
N ASN A 596 -6.81 50.75 3.29
CA ASN A 596 -6.29 50.80 1.91
C ASN A 596 -6.31 52.24 1.36
N HIS A 597 -7.42 52.96 1.53
CA HIS A 597 -7.54 54.35 1.05
C HIS A 597 -6.57 55.31 1.77
N GLN A 598 -6.17 55.00 3.01
CA GLN A 598 -5.24 55.83 3.76
C GLN A 598 -3.79 55.60 3.32
N ILE A 599 -3.44 54.37 2.93
CA ILE A 599 -2.08 54.02 2.51
C ILE A 599 -1.85 54.22 1.01
N GLU A 600 -2.90 54.40 0.21
CA GLU A 600 -2.82 54.60 -1.23
C GLU A 600 -1.86 55.75 -1.61
N GLY A 601 -0.89 55.47 -2.49
CA GLY A 601 0.09 56.47 -2.94
C GLY A 601 1.15 56.88 -1.91
N MET A 602 1.14 56.35 -0.69
CA MET A 602 2.17 56.66 0.32
C MET A 602 3.55 56.10 -0.07
N THR A 603 4.52 56.98 -0.27
CA THR A 603 5.90 56.63 -0.68
C THR A 603 6.78 56.14 0.46
N GLY A 604 6.51 56.56 1.70
CA GLY A 604 7.24 56.16 2.92
C GLY A 604 6.62 54.99 3.70
N PHE A 605 5.49 54.45 3.26
CA PHE A 605 4.80 53.39 3.97
C PHE A 605 5.56 52.05 3.88
N GLY A 606 5.48 51.24 4.95
CA GLY A 606 6.13 49.95 5.08
C GLY A 606 5.54 48.83 4.20
N TRP A 607 5.36 49.06 2.89
CA TRP A 607 4.75 48.11 1.94
C TRP A 607 5.38 46.71 1.96
N LYS A 608 6.71 46.66 2.10
CA LYS A 608 7.44 45.39 2.19
C LYS A 608 7.14 44.64 3.49
N SER A 609 6.98 45.37 4.60
CA SER A 609 6.57 44.79 5.88
C SER A 609 5.12 44.29 5.81
N LEU A 610 4.21 45.08 5.23
CA LEU A 610 2.82 44.67 5.01
C LEU A 610 2.71 43.34 4.25
N VAL A 611 3.43 43.19 3.13
CA VAL A 611 3.44 41.94 2.36
C VAL A 611 4.06 40.78 3.13
N PHE A 612 5.14 41.04 3.87
CA PHE A 612 5.77 40.02 4.71
C PHE A 612 4.78 39.46 5.74
N PHE A 613 4.08 40.34 6.48
CA PHE A 613 3.10 39.89 7.47
C PHE A 613 1.81 39.36 6.86
N TRP A 614 1.39 39.82 5.68
CA TRP A 614 0.32 39.20 4.91
C TRP A 614 0.64 37.75 4.54
N ASN A 615 1.85 37.49 4.06
CA ASN A 615 2.29 36.13 3.75
C ASN A 615 2.36 35.26 5.01
N LEU A 616 2.79 35.83 6.13
CA LEU A 616 2.73 35.14 7.42
C LEU A 616 1.29 34.92 7.89
N LEU A 617 0.36 35.86 7.70
CA LEU A 617 -1.07 35.68 8.02
C LEU A 617 -1.63 34.42 7.36
N ASN A 618 -1.25 34.19 6.09
CA ASN A 618 -1.66 33.02 5.30
C ASN A 618 -0.93 31.71 5.69
N GLN A 619 0.13 31.76 6.50
CA GLN A 619 0.87 30.58 6.98
C GLN A 619 0.19 29.94 8.19
N ILE A 620 -0.74 29.01 7.97
CA ILE A 620 -1.49 28.39 9.08
C ILE A 620 -0.73 27.30 9.81
N ARG A 621 0.12 26.54 9.11
CA ARG A 621 0.95 25.48 9.73
C ARG A 621 2.26 26.09 10.23
N ASN A 622 2.55 25.90 11.50
CA ASN A 622 3.69 26.53 12.19
C ASN A 622 4.49 25.48 12.97
N THR A 623 5.80 25.71 13.10
CA THR A 623 6.70 24.82 13.84
C THR A 623 7.42 25.58 14.95
N ASP A 624 7.13 25.23 16.19
CA ASP A 624 7.88 25.69 17.36
C ASP A 624 8.87 24.60 17.80
N ARG A 625 10.15 24.81 17.51
CA ARG A 625 11.22 23.84 17.82
C ARG A 625 11.51 23.70 19.31
N LEU A 626 11.03 24.61 20.15
CA LEU A 626 11.21 24.56 21.60
C LEU A 626 10.15 23.69 22.29
N LYS A 627 9.07 23.35 21.58
CA LYS A 627 8.00 22.49 22.07
C LYS A 627 8.20 21.05 21.62
N GLN A 628 7.56 20.11 22.31
CA GLN A 628 7.54 18.69 21.97
C GLN A 628 6.11 18.24 21.65
N GLY A 629 5.97 17.06 21.04
CA GLY A 629 4.67 16.49 20.69
C GLY A 629 3.86 17.36 19.73
N ASP A 630 2.55 17.40 19.94
CA ASP A 630 1.60 18.10 19.06
C ASP A 630 1.81 19.63 19.05
N GLU A 631 2.32 20.21 20.14
CA GLU A 631 2.61 21.66 20.21
C GLU A 631 3.77 22.10 19.32
N ASN A 632 4.66 21.17 18.94
CA ASN A 632 5.78 21.46 18.05
C ASN A 632 5.30 21.73 16.61
N ASP A 633 4.16 21.18 16.19
CA ASP A 633 3.67 21.23 14.81
C ASP A 633 2.18 21.56 14.74
N PHE A 634 1.84 22.82 14.96
CA PHE A 634 0.44 23.21 15.11
C PHE A 634 -0.11 23.91 13.86
N LEU A 635 -1.43 23.86 13.73
CA LEU A 635 -2.18 24.74 12.85
C LEU A 635 -2.85 25.85 13.65
N GLN A 636 -2.79 27.06 13.13
CA GLN A 636 -3.53 28.20 13.67
C GLN A 636 -4.13 29.01 12.51
N SER A 637 -5.44 28.93 12.37
CA SER A 637 -6.19 29.56 11.27
C SER A 637 -6.47 31.03 11.56
N PRO A 638 -6.29 31.93 10.58
CA PRO A 638 -6.77 33.30 10.66
C PRO A 638 -8.24 33.45 10.26
N ALA A 639 -8.91 32.38 9.80
CA ALA A 639 -10.30 32.41 9.39
C ALA A 639 -11.23 32.08 10.56
N TRP A 640 -12.29 32.87 10.72
CA TRP A 640 -13.31 32.66 11.75
C TRP A 640 -14.33 31.61 11.30
N SER A 641 -14.71 30.70 12.18
CA SER A 641 -15.83 29.78 11.96
C SER A 641 -17.08 30.32 12.65
N ASP A 642 -18.09 30.71 11.89
CA ASP A 642 -19.38 31.15 12.45
C ASP A 642 -20.08 30.01 13.19
N ARG A 643 -19.99 28.79 12.67
CA ARG A 643 -20.64 27.60 13.24
C ARG A 643 -20.08 27.21 14.62
N GLN A 644 -18.79 27.38 14.83
CA GLN A 644 -18.11 27.04 16.09
C GLN A 644 -17.77 28.27 16.92
N GLU A 645 -18.10 29.47 16.43
CA GLU A 645 -17.79 30.76 17.03
C GLU A 645 -16.32 30.87 17.52
N CYS A 646 -15.37 30.39 16.70
CA CYS A 646 -13.96 30.43 17.05
C CYS A 646 -13.01 30.38 15.85
N PHE A 647 -11.75 30.73 16.11
CA PHE A 647 -10.61 30.46 15.24
C PHE A 647 -10.06 29.06 15.52
N TYR A 648 -9.71 28.32 14.46
CA TYR A 648 -9.09 27.01 14.64
C TYR A 648 -7.65 27.11 15.16
N ASP A 649 -7.36 26.46 16.28
CA ASP A 649 -6.01 26.26 16.81
C ASP A 649 -5.85 24.80 17.23
N SER A 650 -4.95 24.06 16.57
CA SER A 650 -4.83 22.61 16.78
C SER A 650 -4.32 22.26 18.18
N ARG A 651 -3.66 23.20 18.87
CA ARG A 651 -3.23 23.05 20.28
C ARG A 651 -4.42 23.00 21.24
N LYS A 652 -5.57 23.51 20.79
CA LYS A 652 -6.85 23.57 21.51
C LYS A 652 -7.95 22.87 20.71
N ALA A 653 -7.60 21.89 19.89
CA ALA A 653 -8.51 21.26 18.96
C ALA A 653 -9.75 20.67 19.67
N LEU A 654 -10.93 20.95 19.12
CA LEU A 654 -12.17 20.33 19.55
C LEU A 654 -12.14 18.81 19.29
N ALA A 655 -12.97 18.08 20.02
CA ALA A 655 -13.15 16.64 19.78
C ALA A 655 -13.54 16.40 18.31
N GLY A 656 -12.88 15.43 17.66
CA GLY A 656 -13.10 15.12 16.24
C GLY A 656 -12.32 15.99 15.24
N LEU A 657 -11.50 16.94 15.69
CA LEU A 657 -10.64 17.75 14.80
C LEU A 657 -9.15 17.44 14.99
N PRO A 658 -8.30 17.57 13.95
CA PRO A 658 -6.87 17.29 14.03
C PRO A 658 -6.14 18.02 15.17
N THR A 659 -5.10 17.43 15.77
CA THR A 659 -4.34 18.10 16.85
C THR A 659 -3.03 18.72 16.41
N ASN A 660 -2.55 18.38 15.21
CA ASN A 660 -1.28 18.86 14.67
C ASN A 660 -1.28 18.87 13.13
N GLY A 661 -0.18 19.34 12.53
CA GLY A 661 0.02 19.45 11.09
C GLY A 661 -0.14 18.15 10.31
N ASP A 662 0.52 17.09 10.77
CA ASP A 662 0.49 15.76 10.14
C ASP A 662 -0.88 15.07 10.33
N ALA A 663 -1.55 15.29 11.47
CA ALA A 663 -2.92 14.83 11.70
C ALA A 663 -3.90 15.47 10.72
N ASN A 664 -3.74 16.77 10.44
CA ASN A 664 -4.57 17.47 9.47
C ASN A 664 -4.31 16.97 8.04
N GLY A 665 -3.05 16.68 7.72
CA GLY A 665 -2.68 16.04 6.46
C GLY A 665 -3.39 14.70 6.28
N ALA A 666 -3.29 13.79 7.26
CA ALA A 666 -3.94 12.48 7.21
C ALA A 666 -5.47 12.60 7.12
N PHE A 667 -6.06 13.52 7.88
CA PHE A 667 -7.50 13.78 7.87
C PHE A 667 -7.99 14.26 6.49
N ASN A 668 -7.29 15.22 5.89
CA ASN A 668 -7.66 15.74 4.57
C ASN A 668 -7.36 14.75 3.43
N ILE A 669 -6.36 13.88 3.57
CA ILE A 669 -6.16 12.73 2.67
C ILE A 669 -7.39 11.81 2.72
N SER A 670 -7.90 11.47 3.90
CA SER A 670 -9.13 10.68 4.04
C SER A 670 -10.33 11.38 3.39
N ARG A 671 -10.47 12.69 3.60
CA ARG A 671 -11.56 13.50 3.03
C ARG A 671 -11.51 13.56 1.51
N LYS A 672 -10.32 13.66 0.90
CA LYS A 672 -10.17 13.50 -0.56
C LYS A 672 -10.59 12.12 -1.03
N GLY A 673 -10.39 11.09 -0.21
CA GLY A 673 -10.95 9.76 -0.43
C GLY A 673 -12.48 9.76 -0.55
N LEU A 674 -13.19 10.58 0.24
CA LEU A 674 -14.66 10.68 0.18
C LEU A 674 -15.11 11.20 -1.20
N ILE A 675 -14.42 12.20 -1.75
CA ILE A 675 -14.65 12.70 -3.12
C ILE A 675 -14.49 11.56 -4.13
N LEU A 676 -13.44 10.73 -4.01
CA LEU A 676 -13.23 9.58 -4.91
C LEU A 676 -14.34 8.52 -4.79
N LEU A 677 -14.74 8.16 -3.57
CA LEU A 677 -15.80 7.17 -3.35
C LEU A 677 -17.13 7.63 -3.92
N ASP A 678 -17.46 8.90 -3.69
CA ASP A 678 -18.66 9.52 -4.21
C ASP A 678 -18.66 9.56 -5.77
N ARG A 679 -17.54 9.91 -6.41
CA ARG A 679 -17.40 9.79 -7.87
C ARG A 679 -17.62 8.37 -8.38
N ILE A 680 -17.05 7.36 -7.70
CA ILE A 680 -17.26 5.94 -8.06
C ILE A 680 -18.74 5.56 -7.93
N LYS A 681 -19.42 6.03 -6.88
CA LYS A 681 -20.86 5.81 -6.67
C LYS A 681 -21.71 6.40 -7.80
N ARG A 682 -21.44 7.65 -8.17
CA ARG A 682 -22.17 8.36 -9.24
C ARG A 682 -21.81 7.90 -10.65
N CYS A 683 -20.64 7.27 -10.84
CA CYS A 683 -20.19 6.86 -12.17
C CYS A 683 -21.15 5.82 -12.79
N PRO A 684 -21.80 6.11 -13.93
CA PRO A 684 -22.77 5.19 -14.53
C PRO A 684 -22.10 3.95 -15.12
N ASP A 685 -20.90 4.10 -15.70
CA ASP A 685 -20.12 3.03 -16.32
C ASP A 685 -18.73 2.92 -15.69
N LEU A 686 -18.63 2.03 -14.70
CA LEU A 686 -17.40 1.75 -13.94
C LEU A 686 -16.25 1.21 -14.80
N SER A 687 -16.53 0.65 -15.99
CA SER A 687 -15.49 0.18 -16.89
C SER A 687 -14.62 1.34 -17.40
N ARG A 688 -15.17 2.56 -17.44
CA ARG A 688 -14.50 3.78 -17.90
C ARG A 688 -13.86 4.61 -16.79
N PHE A 689 -14.14 4.30 -15.52
CA PHE A 689 -13.60 5.08 -14.39
C PHE A 689 -12.06 5.02 -14.34
N GLY A 690 -11.41 6.17 -14.20
CA GLY A 690 -9.97 6.33 -14.31
C GLY A 690 -9.49 6.71 -15.72
N ASN A 691 -10.34 6.61 -16.74
CA ASN A 691 -10.07 7.18 -18.06
C ASN A 691 -10.69 8.57 -18.15
N ASN A 692 -9.89 9.60 -17.84
CA ASN A 692 -10.36 10.98 -17.86
C ASN A 692 -10.51 11.56 -19.29
N ASN A 693 -10.32 10.75 -20.35
CA ASN A 693 -10.40 11.16 -21.76
C ASN A 693 -9.63 12.45 -22.05
N ASN A 694 -8.36 12.54 -21.63
CA ASN A 694 -7.53 13.75 -21.75
C ASN A 694 -8.17 14.99 -21.10
N GLY A 695 -8.84 14.82 -19.97
CA GLY A 695 -9.50 15.89 -19.22
C GLY A 695 -10.93 16.20 -19.66
N ARG A 696 -11.48 15.52 -20.67
CA ARG A 696 -12.87 15.71 -21.13
C ARG A 696 -13.91 15.15 -20.15
N ASN A 697 -13.52 14.28 -19.23
CA ASN A 697 -14.41 13.74 -18.21
C ASN A 697 -13.71 13.66 -16.85
N PRO A 698 -13.47 14.82 -16.20
CA PRO A 698 -12.69 14.88 -14.97
C PRO A 698 -13.36 14.16 -13.80
N GLU A 699 -14.70 14.09 -13.79
CA GLU A 699 -15.48 13.44 -12.72
C GLU A 699 -15.36 11.92 -12.73
N ASN A 700 -14.97 11.33 -13.87
CA ASN A 700 -14.70 9.90 -14.01
C ASN A 700 -13.21 9.57 -13.81
N GLY A 701 -12.45 10.40 -13.09
CA GLY A 701 -11.02 10.22 -12.85
C GLY A 701 -10.62 10.21 -11.36
N TYR A 702 -9.37 9.82 -11.10
CA TYR A 702 -8.76 9.87 -9.76
C TYR A 702 -8.21 11.27 -9.39
N PHE A 703 -8.11 12.18 -10.37
CA PHE A 703 -7.55 13.49 -10.16
C PHE A 703 -8.59 14.43 -9.53
N ILE A 704 -8.26 14.96 -8.35
CA ILE A 704 -9.03 15.98 -7.64
C ILE A 704 -8.37 17.33 -7.89
N SER A 705 -9.10 18.28 -8.46
CA SER A 705 -8.61 19.65 -8.70
C SER A 705 -8.63 20.46 -7.40
N ASP A 706 -7.92 21.59 -7.36
CA ASP A 706 -7.96 22.46 -6.19
C ASP A 706 -9.34 23.11 -6.03
N VAL A 707 -9.96 23.49 -7.15
CA VAL A 707 -11.32 24.05 -7.18
C VAL A 707 -12.34 23.08 -6.61
N GLU A 708 -12.26 21.80 -6.97
CA GLU A 708 -13.14 20.76 -6.43
C GLU A 708 -12.87 20.49 -4.95
N TRP A 709 -11.59 20.42 -4.55
CA TRP A 709 -11.22 20.28 -3.15
C TRP A 709 -11.80 21.41 -2.32
N ASP A 710 -11.66 22.66 -2.78
CA ASP A 710 -12.19 23.85 -2.12
C ASP A 710 -13.71 23.76 -1.97
N LYS A 711 -14.44 23.49 -3.06
CA LYS A 711 -15.90 23.33 -3.01
C LYS A 711 -16.31 22.26 -2.00
N PHE A 712 -15.62 21.13 -1.97
CA PHE A 712 -15.91 20.05 -1.04
C PHE A 712 -15.67 20.47 0.42
N VAL A 713 -14.51 21.06 0.73
CA VAL A 713 -14.19 21.38 2.13
C VAL A 713 -14.92 22.59 2.69
N GLN A 714 -15.31 23.50 1.81
CA GLN A 714 -15.99 24.74 2.17
C GLN A 714 -17.50 24.54 2.29
N SER A 715 -18.11 23.61 1.54
CA SER A 715 -19.54 23.26 1.66
C SER A 715 -19.82 22.31 2.82
N ALA A 716 -18.88 21.45 3.21
CA ALA A 716 -19.04 20.57 4.37
C ALA A 716 -19.10 21.30 5.72
N ASN A 717 -18.68 22.56 5.73
CA ASN A 717 -18.48 23.40 6.91
C ASN A 717 -19.44 24.60 6.98
N GLU A 718 -20.21 24.84 5.91
CA GLU A 718 -21.46 25.62 5.94
C GLU A 718 -22.57 24.78 6.62
#